data_AF-A0A2V3J971-F1
#
_entry.id   AF-A0A2V3J971-F1
#
_cell.length_a   1.000
_cell.length_b   1.000
_cell.length_c   1.000
_cell.angle_alpha   90.00
_cell.angle_beta   90.00
_cell.angle_gamma   90.00
#
_symmetry.space_group_name_H-M   'P 1'
#
loop_
_entity.id
_entity.type
_entity.pdbx_description
1 polymer ?
#
loop_
_entity_poly.entity_id
_entity_poly.type
_entity_poly.pdbx_seq_one_letter_code
_entity_poly.pdbx_strand_id
1 'polypeptide(L)'
;MKIDFDYRKIGLKAGLEIHQQLDTRTKLFCECPTALRDKRESNRSFKRYLRASKSEMGEVDAAALEEEKYSRTFVYRAYDSTCLVENDEEPPGELNREALEISLEVALLLGMKPVDEVHTMRKIVIDGSNTCGFQRTALVATDGGIETPEGFVGVDSLCLEEDAAQKVETEGEGDAVVFSLDRLGIPLVEICTAPDIKTAEQARKVAEQLGMILRSTGKVKRGLGTIRQDINISIEGGARVELKGVQNLRLIGKIIENEVVRQTNLLKLRDELKRRGARVERRIVDLSSVFEGKRFLKRKSLPKEIKSGGGVFGVCLRGFGGLVGREIQPGRRFGSELADFARKCGAGLMHTDELPAYGVSAAEVGRVRRIFGAAETGKDCVVLVAAERERAEKALNAVLNRAEETLRGVPKETRRALLNGSSAFMRPLPGAARMYPETDVPPVEIGEEWVKEVKSRLPETFEHRKARYKEQFGLNEELADKISRNPSFALFERLMKSFGSKRGKGKGVPATLVVRTLTDTLAELTQEGAAVEKLEDRHFVDLFEQLSANAFAKEAVPEILKFLASQPQPAETSVAKAVKEIGLEAETNLEEVERLIAEVVSARRDFVKESGARAVGPLMGVVMKELRGKVDGKEVNKILTEKVKEILEG
;
A
#
# COMPACT_ATOMS: atom_id res chain seq x y z
N MET A 1 12.80 0.40 21.16
CA MET A 1 12.34 -0.77 21.93
C MET A 1 11.12 -1.34 21.24
N LYS A 2 11.16 -2.59 20.76
CA LYS A 2 9.93 -3.32 20.40
C LYS A 2 9.16 -3.48 21.71
N ILE A 3 7.97 -2.89 21.81
CA ILE A 3 7.06 -3.19 22.90
C ILE A 3 6.51 -4.58 22.58
N ASP A 4 6.87 -5.58 23.38
CA ASP A 4 6.33 -6.92 23.21
C ASP A 4 4.91 -6.94 23.78
N PHE A 5 3.91 -6.98 22.89
CA PHE A 5 2.51 -7.02 23.29
C PHE A 5 2.06 -8.47 23.39
N ASP A 6 1.54 -8.87 24.54
CA ASP A 6 0.73 -10.08 24.64
C ASP A 6 -0.66 -9.77 24.05
N TYR A 7 -0.77 -9.87 22.72
CA TYR A 7 -2.01 -9.59 22.00
C TYR A 7 -3.17 -10.49 22.41
N ARG A 8 -2.89 -11.71 22.89
CA ARG A 8 -3.93 -12.63 23.38
C ARG A 8 -4.55 -12.10 24.66
N LYS A 9 -3.74 -11.65 25.61
CA LYS A 9 -4.22 -11.03 26.85
C LYS A 9 -4.94 -9.69 26.61
N ILE A 10 -4.52 -8.96 25.57
CA ILE A 10 -5.18 -7.71 25.15
C ILE A 10 -6.52 -7.97 24.45
N GLY A 11 -6.75 -9.19 23.96
CA GLY A 11 -7.93 -9.54 23.17
C GLY A 11 -7.97 -8.79 21.84
N LEU A 12 -6.82 -8.61 21.18
CA LEU A 12 -6.76 -7.97 19.87
C LEU A 12 -7.59 -8.76 18.86
N LYS A 13 -8.49 -8.06 18.17
CA LYS A 13 -9.13 -8.50 16.93
C LYS A 13 -8.94 -7.45 15.86
N ALA A 14 -8.42 -7.87 14.72
CA ALA A 14 -8.27 -7.01 13.56
C ALA A 14 -8.88 -7.66 12.31
N GLY A 15 -9.30 -6.82 11.36
CA GLY A 15 -9.71 -7.20 10.03
C GLY A 15 -9.13 -6.23 9.00
N LEU A 16 -8.90 -6.70 7.79
CA LEU A 16 -8.40 -5.92 6.67
C LEU A 16 -9.51 -5.76 5.63
N GLU A 17 -9.56 -4.57 5.04
CA GLU A 17 -10.38 -4.24 3.90
C GLU A 17 -9.43 -3.74 2.82
N ILE A 18 -9.34 -4.47 1.71
CA ILE A 18 -8.41 -4.18 0.61
C ILE A 18 -9.21 -3.81 -0.63
N HIS A 19 -8.94 -2.63 -1.16
CA HIS A 19 -9.46 -2.14 -2.42
C HIS A 19 -8.38 -2.23 -3.49
N GLN A 20 -8.63 -2.93 -4.58
CA GLN A 20 -7.67 -3.07 -5.68
C GLN A 20 -8.35 -2.74 -7.02
N GLN A 21 -7.77 -1.80 -7.76
CA GLN A 21 -8.24 -1.48 -9.11
C GLN A 21 -7.91 -2.62 -10.07
N LEU A 22 -8.89 -2.99 -10.91
CA LEU A 22 -8.72 -3.95 -11.99
C LEU A 22 -8.23 -3.24 -13.24
N ASP A 23 -7.43 -3.94 -14.05
CA ASP A 23 -6.87 -3.41 -15.29
C ASP A 23 -7.70 -3.83 -16.50
N THR A 24 -8.98 -3.44 -16.49
CA THR A 24 -9.94 -3.72 -17.55
C THR A 24 -9.81 -2.71 -18.69
N ARG A 25 -10.33 -3.09 -19.87
CA ARG A 25 -10.37 -2.22 -21.05
C ARG A 25 -11.23 -0.97 -20.81
N THR A 26 -12.41 -1.17 -20.20
CA THR A 26 -13.40 -0.11 -19.96
C THR A 26 -13.79 -0.05 -18.48
N LYS A 27 -14.44 1.05 -18.10
CA LYS A 27 -14.97 1.28 -16.75
C LYS A 27 -16.11 0.31 -16.40
N LEU A 28 -16.51 0.31 -15.13
CA LEU A 28 -17.41 -0.73 -14.59
C LEU A 28 -18.83 -0.67 -15.17
N PHE A 29 -19.32 0.54 -15.47
CA PHE A 29 -20.68 0.78 -15.96
C PHE A 29 -20.72 1.72 -17.17
N CYS A 30 -19.60 1.90 -17.87
CA CYS A 30 -19.55 2.65 -19.13
C CYS A 30 -18.35 2.24 -19.99
N GLU A 31 -18.36 2.61 -21.28
CA GLU A 31 -17.33 2.25 -22.26
C GLU A 31 -16.07 3.15 -22.20
N CYS A 32 -15.98 4.05 -21.23
CA CYS A 32 -14.81 4.91 -21.06
C CYS A 32 -13.56 4.09 -20.66
N PRO A 33 -12.36 4.50 -21.11
CA PRO A 33 -11.12 3.82 -20.75
C PRO A 33 -10.79 3.99 -19.26
N THR A 34 -10.01 3.06 -18.71
CA THR A 34 -9.57 3.08 -17.31
C THR A 34 -8.24 3.83 -17.09
N ALA A 35 -7.87 4.73 -18.01
CA ALA A 35 -6.64 5.49 -17.98
C ALA A 35 -6.81 6.80 -17.20
N LEU A 36 -5.83 7.13 -16.34
CA LEU A 36 -5.77 8.43 -15.69
C LEU A 36 -5.26 9.50 -16.66
N ARG A 37 -5.75 10.73 -16.52
CA ARG A 37 -5.42 11.88 -17.36
C ARG A 37 -4.65 12.94 -16.57
N ASP A 38 -3.83 13.73 -17.26
CA ASP A 38 -3.28 14.94 -16.63
C ASP A 38 -4.42 15.92 -16.38
N LYS A 39 -4.51 16.43 -15.15
CA LYS A 39 -5.54 17.37 -14.70
C LYS A 39 -5.62 18.66 -15.52
N ARG A 40 -4.56 19.01 -16.25
CA ARG A 40 -4.48 20.16 -17.17
C ARG A 40 -5.15 19.90 -18.51
N GLU A 41 -5.35 18.64 -18.89
CA GLU A 41 -6.03 18.25 -20.13
C GLU A 41 -7.55 18.29 -20.00
N SER A 42 -8.07 18.61 -18.81
CA SER A 42 -9.51 18.80 -18.62
C SER A 42 -10.00 19.90 -19.57
N ASN A 43 -10.94 19.54 -20.42
CA ASN A 43 -11.54 20.43 -21.41
C ASN A 43 -12.95 20.91 -21.00
N ARG A 44 -13.52 20.33 -19.94
CA ARG A 44 -14.86 20.64 -19.43
C ARG A 44 -14.89 20.59 -17.92
N SER A 45 -15.74 21.42 -17.32
CA SER A 45 -16.04 21.34 -15.89
C SER A 45 -17.48 21.72 -15.59
N PHE A 46 -18.02 21.18 -14.51
CA PHE A 46 -19.38 21.49 -14.05
C PHE A 46 -19.45 21.44 -12.52
N LYS A 47 -20.51 22.03 -11.95
CA LYS A 47 -20.71 22.14 -10.50
C LYS A 47 -21.92 21.35 -10.04
N ARG A 48 -21.86 20.72 -8.88
CA ARG A 48 -23.00 20.05 -8.23
C ARG A 48 -23.01 20.29 -6.72
N TYR A 49 -24.18 20.04 -6.16
CA TYR A 49 -24.44 20.01 -4.72
C TYR A 49 -25.06 18.65 -4.39
N LEU A 50 -24.48 17.94 -3.43
CA LEU A 50 -25.04 16.70 -2.93
C LEU A 50 -25.85 16.99 -1.66
N ARG A 51 -26.92 16.21 -1.45
CA ARG A 51 -27.80 16.30 -0.29
C ARG A 51 -27.89 14.93 0.37
N ALA A 52 -27.93 14.90 1.70
CA ALA A 52 -28.16 13.63 2.38
C ALA A 52 -29.58 13.13 2.06
N SER A 53 -29.67 11.88 1.63
CA SER A 53 -30.96 11.24 1.38
C SER A 53 -31.31 10.29 2.53
N LYS A 54 -32.60 10.13 2.79
CA LYS A 54 -33.10 9.13 3.74
C LYS A 54 -32.91 7.74 3.12
N SER A 55 -32.55 6.77 3.94
CA SER A 55 -32.62 5.35 3.58
C SER A 55 -34.06 4.94 3.26
N GLU A 56 -34.25 3.76 2.68
CA GLU A 56 -35.58 3.17 2.44
C GLU A 56 -36.44 3.09 3.71
N MET A 57 -35.78 2.95 4.87
CA MET A 57 -36.42 2.91 6.19
C MET A 57 -36.71 4.31 6.77
N GLY A 58 -36.42 5.38 6.03
CA GLY A 58 -36.62 6.77 6.46
C GLY A 58 -35.53 7.33 7.38
N GLU A 59 -34.53 6.53 7.75
CA GLU A 59 -33.42 6.92 8.62
C GLU A 59 -32.28 7.58 7.82
N VAL A 60 -31.60 8.57 8.40
CA VAL A 60 -30.41 9.19 7.80
C VAL A 60 -29.17 8.79 8.59
N ASP A 61 -28.14 8.32 7.89
CA ASP A 61 -26.88 7.94 8.51
C ASP A 61 -26.20 9.13 9.21
N ALA A 62 -25.75 8.92 10.45
CA ALA A 62 -25.16 9.97 11.28
C ALA A 62 -23.86 10.56 10.70
N ALA A 63 -23.04 9.74 10.03
CA ALA A 63 -21.82 10.20 9.38
C ALA A 63 -22.14 10.94 8.07
N ALA A 64 -23.23 10.60 7.37
CA ALA A 64 -23.73 11.39 6.24
C ALA A 64 -24.25 12.77 6.71
N LEU A 65 -25.09 12.84 7.75
CA LEU A 65 -25.54 14.11 8.33
C LEU A 65 -24.36 15.00 8.78
N GLU A 66 -23.33 14.38 9.35
CA GLU A 66 -22.13 15.08 9.76
C GLU A 66 -21.38 15.66 8.55
N GLU A 67 -21.30 14.94 7.42
CA GLU A 67 -20.68 15.43 6.18
C GLU A 67 -21.48 16.56 5.54
N GLU A 68 -22.82 16.49 5.57
CA GLU A 68 -23.71 17.52 5.03
C GLU A 68 -23.60 18.87 5.77
N LYS A 69 -23.33 18.89 7.08
CA LYS A 69 -23.11 20.14 7.83
C LYS A 69 -21.98 21.01 7.25
N TYR A 70 -21.09 20.38 6.50
CA TYR A 70 -19.96 21.03 5.84
C TYR A 70 -20.18 21.20 4.34
N SER A 71 -21.41 21.04 3.84
CA SER A 71 -21.77 20.97 2.41
C SER A 71 -20.98 21.98 1.58
N ARG A 72 -20.16 21.45 0.67
CA ARG A 72 -19.28 22.20 -0.20
C ARG A 72 -19.83 22.17 -1.60
N THR A 73 -19.53 23.21 -2.37
CA THR A 73 -19.74 23.14 -3.81
C THR A 73 -18.75 22.11 -4.39
N PHE A 74 -19.23 21.13 -5.13
CA PHE A 74 -18.36 20.18 -5.82
C PHE A 74 -18.16 20.60 -7.26
N VAL A 75 -16.91 20.70 -7.70
CA VAL A 75 -16.55 21.02 -9.08
C VAL A 75 -15.92 19.78 -9.70
N TYR A 76 -16.48 19.29 -10.80
CA TYR A 76 -15.98 18.10 -11.48
C TYR A 76 -15.28 18.49 -12.78
N ARG A 77 -14.06 17.99 -12.98
CA ARG A 77 -13.27 18.11 -14.20
C ARG A 77 -13.46 16.88 -15.05
N ALA A 78 -13.95 17.11 -16.27
CA ALA A 78 -14.23 16.09 -17.27
C ALA A 78 -13.26 16.23 -18.46
N TYR A 79 -13.19 15.17 -19.25
CA TYR A 79 -12.26 14.97 -20.36
C TYR A 79 -13.00 14.45 -21.61
N ASP A 80 -12.28 14.40 -22.73
CA ASP A 80 -12.72 13.67 -23.94
C ASP A 80 -12.89 12.16 -23.73
N SER A 81 -12.30 11.63 -22.66
CA SER A 81 -12.30 10.22 -22.25
C SER A 81 -13.32 9.90 -21.17
N THR A 82 -14.13 10.86 -20.75
CA THR A 82 -15.26 10.69 -19.82
C THR A 82 -16.59 10.88 -20.55
N CYS A 83 -17.65 10.21 -20.11
CA CYS A 83 -18.97 10.26 -20.74
C CYS A 83 -20.06 10.81 -19.80
N LEU A 84 -21.33 10.72 -20.24
CA LEU A 84 -22.48 11.21 -19.50
C LEU A 84 -22.77 10.39 -18.23
N VAL A 85 -22.40 9.11 -18.21
CA VAL A 85 -22.52 8.25 -17.02
C VAL A 85 -21.68 8.78 -15.87
N GLU A 86 -20.39 9.10 -16.09
CA GLU A 86 -19.57 9.68 -15.02
C GLU A 86 -20.05 11.08 -14.61
N ASN A 87 -20.71 11.80 -15.51
CA ASN A 87 -21.27 13.11 -15.21
C ASN A 87 -22.60 13.04 -14.43
N ASP A 88 -23.18 11.84 -14.28
CA ASP A 88 -24.54 11.62 -13.77
C ASP A 88 -25.61 12.34 -14.63
N GLU A 89 -25.48 12.19 -15.96
CA GLU A 89 -26.39 12.73 -16.99
C GLU A 89 -26.96 11.63 -17.92
N GLU A 90 -26.58 10.37 -17.69
CA GLU A 90 -27.07 9.19 -18.41
C GLU A 90 -27.09 8.00 -17.43
N PRO A 91 -28.10 7.10 -17.51
CA PRO A 91 -28.11 5.87 -16.73
C PRO A 91 -26.84 5.03 -16.97
N PRO A 92 -26.36 4.28 -15.97
CA PRO A 92 -25.24 3.36 -16.16
C PRO A 92 -25.55 2.29 -17.21
N GLY A 93 -24.51 1.83 -17.91
CA GLY A 93 -24.58 0.63 -18.73
C GLY A 93 -24.62 -0.65 -17.89
N GLU A 94 -24.58 -1.79 -18.56
CA GLU A 94 -24.50 -3.10 -17.90
C GLU A 94 -23.19 -3.26 -17.10
N LEU A 95 -23.21 -4.15 -16.11
CA LEU A 95 -22.03 -4.51 -15.34
C LEU A 95 -20.94 -5.08 -16.26
N ASN A 96 -19.74 -4.51 -16.19
CA ASN A 96 -18.61 -4.92 -17.02
C ASN A 96 -18.24 -6.40 -16.78
N ARG A 97 -18.44 -7.25 -17.81
CA ARG A 97 -18.17 -8.69 -17.75
C ARG A 97 -16.70 -9.03 -17.52
N GLU A 98 -15.77 -8.25 -18.07
CA GLU A 98 -14.33 -8.45 -17.83
C GLU A 98 -13.99 -8.24 -16.36
N ALA A 99 -14.53 -7.17 -15.76
CA ALA A 99 -14.34 -6.87 -14.33
C ALA A 99 -14.92 -7.98 -13.43
N LEU A 100 -16.12 -8.47 -13.76
CA LEU A 100 -16.78 -9.55 -13.04
C LEU A 100 -16.00 -10.87 -13.14
N GLU A 101 -15.51 -11.21 -14.33
CA GLU A 101 -14.67 -12.40 -14.54
C GLU A 101 -13.39 -12.35 -13.70
N ILE A 102 -12.67 -11.22 -13.70
CA ILE A 102 -11.48 -11.03 -12.85
C ILE A 102 -11.85 -11.17 -11.37
N SER A 103 -13.02 -10.65 -10.96
CA SER A 103 -13.50 -10.77 -9.58
C SER A 103 -13.77 -12.22 -9.20
N LEU A 104 -14.34 -13.03 -10.10
CA LEU A 104 -14.51 -14.47 -9.92
C LEU A 104 -13.17 -15.20 -9.85
N GLU A 105 -12.18 -14.85 -10.66
CA GLU A 105 -10.83 -15.42 -10.57
C GLU A 105 -10.22 -15.17 -9.18
N VAL A 106 -10.31 -13.94 -8.68
CA VAL A 106 -9.81 -13.58 -7.34
C VAL A 106 -10.57 -14.35 -6.25
N ALA A 107 -11.90 -14.43 -6.35
CA ALA A 107 -12.73 -15.18 -5.40
C ALA A 107 -12.31 -16.65 -5.33
N LEU A 108 -12.15 -17.32 -6.48
CA LEU A 108 -11.76 -18.72 -6.53
C LEU A 108 -10.33 -18.97 -6.04
N LEU A 109 -9.39 -18.04 -6.29
CA LEU A 109 -8.04 -18.11 -5.76
C LEU A 109 -8.00 -17.99 -4.22
N LEU A 110 -8.98 -17.30 -3.64
CA LEU A 110 -9.17 -17.18 -2.18
C LEU A 110 -10.02 -18.32 -1.58
N GLY A 111 -10.41 -19.29 -2.41
CA GLY A 111 -11.29 -20.39 -1.99
C GLY A 111 -12.69 -19.92 -1.61
N MET A 112 -13.12 -18.75 -2.09
CA MET A 112 -14.46 -18.20 -1.83
C MET A 112 -15.52 -18.89 -2.68
N LYS A 113 -16.77 -18.74 -2.25
CA LYS A 113 -17.97 -19.19 -2.96
C LYS A 113 -18.60 -18.01 -3.71
N PRO A 114 -18.56 -17.99 -5.05
CA PRO A 114 -19.34 -17.04 -5.84
C PRO A 114 -20.83 -17.08 -5.48
N VAL A 115 -21.50 -15.94 -5.55
CA VAL A 115 -22.97 -15.87 -5.46
C VAL A 115 -23.61 -16.41 -6.74
N ASP A 116 -24.83 -16.92 -6.66
CA ASP A 116 -25.57 -17.42 -7.83
C ASP A 116 -26.00 -16.28 -8.78
N GLU A 117 -26.26 -15.09 -8.23
CA GLU A 117 -26.67 -13.91 -8.97
C GLU A 117 -26.05 -12.66 -8.34
N VAL A 118 -25.43 -11.82 -9.16
CA VAL A 118 -24.80 -10.56 -8.74
C VAL A 118 -25.78 -9.42 -8.90
N HIS A 119 -26.06 -8.74 -7.79
CA HIS A 119 -26.93 -7.57 -7.72
C HIS A 119 -26.10 -6.31 -7.43
N THR A 120 -26.29 -5.27 -8.24
CA THR A 120 -25.66 -3.98 -8.00
C THR A 120 -26.46 -3.18 -6.97
N MET A 121 -25.76 -2.58 -6.02
CA MET A 121 -26.32 -1.76 -4.94
C MET A 121 -25.69 -0.37 -4.97
N ARG A 122 -26.40 0.62 -4.45
CA ARG A 122 -25.95 2.00 -4.27
C ARG A 122 -25.57 2.23 -2.81
N LYS A 123 -24.28 2.41 -2.56
CA LYS A 123 -23.70 2.80 -1.26
C LYS A 123 -23.63 4.33 -1.18
N ILE A 124 -24.38 4.95 -0.27
CA ILE A 124 -24.47 6.42 -0.18
C ILE A 124 -23.09 7.03 0.18
N VAL A 125 -22.61 7.95 -0.65
CA VAL A 125 -21.33 8.65 -0.55
C VAL A 125 -21.53 10.13 -0.91
N ILE A 126 -21.55 11.01 0.09
CA ILE A 126 -21.90 12.43 -0.09
C ILE A 126 -20.71 13.39 0.10
N ASP A 127 -19.48 12.87 0.12
CA ASP A 127 -18.26 13.66 0.23
C ASP A 127 -17.83 14.34 -1.09
N GLY A 128 -18.61 14.13 -2.16
CA GLY A 128 -18.37 14.64 -3.51
C GLY A 128 -17.45 13.77 -4.36
N SER A 129 -16.98 12.62 -3.88
CA SER A 129 -16.14 11.74 -4.69
C SER A 129 -16.90 10.97 -5.76
N ASN A 130 -18.23 10.92 -5.66
CA ASN A 130 -19.13 10.28 -6.62
C ASN A 130 -20.17 11.31 -7.08
N THR A 131 -20.29 11.51 -8.40
CA THR A 131 -21.16 12.52 -9.00
C THR A 131 -22.65 12.29 -8.70
N CYS A 132 -23.06 11.03 -8.58
CA CYS A 132 -24.41 10.59 -8.24
C CYS A 132 -24.73 10.66 -6.74
N GLY A 133 -23.74 10.93 -5.87
CA GLY A 133 -23.91 10.87 -4.41
C GLY A 133 -23.99 9.45 -3.81
N PHE A 134 -23.67 8.44 -4.61
CA PHE A 134 -23.50 7.05 -4.20
C PHE A 134 -22.43 6.36 -5.06
N GLN A 135 -21.88 5.28 -4.53
CA GLN A 135 -20.97 4.36 -5.21
C GLN A 135 -21.75 3.09 -5.56
N ARG A 136 -21.65 2.62 -6.80
CA ARG A 136 -22.20 1.32 -7.18
C ARG A 136 -21.27 0.20 -6.72
N THR A 137 -21.82 -0.75 -5.98
CA THR A 137 -21.11 -1.88 -5.37
C THR A 137 -21.96 -3.14 -5.51
N ALA A 138 -21.36 -4.26 -5.91
CA ALA A 138 -22.03 -5.54 -6.08
C ALA A 138 -21.28 -6.65 -5.32
N LEU A 139 -22.00 -7.47 -4.57
CA LEU A 139 -21.40 -8.63 -3.89
C LEU A 139 -21.16 -9.75 -4.92
N VAL A 140 -19.94 -10.27 -4.98
CA VAL A 140 -19.54 -11.29 -5.96
C VAL A 140 -19.30 -12.65 -5.32
N ALA A 141 -18.70 -12.68 -4.14
CA ALA A 141 -18.41 -13.94 -3.44
C ALA A 141 -18.38 -13.76 -1.92
N THR A 142 -18.60 -14.86 -1.21
CA THR A 142 -18.54 -14.96 0.25
C THR A 142 -17.74 -16.18 0.69
N ASP A 143 -17.42 -16.30 1.97
CA ASP A 143 -16.84 -17.50 2.59
C ASP A 143 -15.56 -18.04 1.92
N GLY A 144 -14.43 -17.36 2.10
CA GLY A 144 -13.11 -17.93 1.79
C GLY A 144 -12.13 -17.76 2.93
N GLY A 145 -10.84 -17.79 2.62
CA GLY A 145 -9.85 -17.48 3.62
C GLY A 145 -8.41 -17.69 3.21
N ILE A 146 -7.53 -17.38 4.15
CA ILE A 146 -6.10 -17.38 3.97
C ILE A 146 -5.44 -18.13 5.11
N GLU A 147 -4.61 -19.11 4.74
CA GLU A 147 -3.78 -19.84 5.69
C GLU A 147 -2.54 -19.03 6.07
N THR A 148 -2.34 -18.87 7.37
CA THR A 148 -1.16 -18.22 7.93
C THR A 148 -0.49 -19.14 8.95
N PRO A 149 0.82 -18.96 9.25
CA PRO A 149 1.48 -19.73 10.30
C PRO A 149 0.85 -19.59 11.69
N GLU A 150 0.03 -18.56 11.91
CA GLU A 150 -0.63 -18.25 13.19
C GLU A 150 -2.10 -18.72 13.22
N GLY A 151 -2.59 -19.29 12.11
CA GLY A 151 -3.95 -19.82 11.95
C GLY A 151 -4.66 -19.26 10.72
N PHE A 152 -5.81 -19.88 10.40
CA PHE A 152 -6.70 -19.45 9.34
C PHE A 152 -7.32 -18.07 9.62
N VAL A 153 -7.43 -17.25 8.58
CA VAL A 153 -8.14 -15.96 8.60
C VAL A 153 -9.22 -16.01 7.54
N GLY A 154 -10.48 -15.90 7.96
CA GLY A 154 -11.61 -15.87 7.02
C GLY A 154 -11.58 -14.66 6.10
N VAL A 155 -12.12 -14.83 4.89
CA VAL A 155 -12.47 -13.74 3.97
C VAL A 155 -13.98 -13.76 3.82
N ASP A 156 -14.65 -12.78 4.43
CA ASP A 156 -16.11 -12.75 4.57
C ASP A 156 -16.78 -12.38 3.25
N SER A 157 -16.23 -11.40 2.54
CA SER A 157 -16.84 -10.87 1.32
C SER A 157 -15.83 -10.36 0.30
N LEU A 158 -16.18 -10.55 -0.98
CA LEU A 158 -15.56 -9.91 -2.12
C LEU A 158 -16.64 -9.16 -2.89
N CYS A 159 -16.49 -7.86 -2.98
CA CYS A 159 -17.38 -6.98 -3.74
C CYS A 159 -16.66 -6.41 -4.97
N LEU A 160 -17.40 -6.12 -6.02
CA LEU A 160 -16.97 -5.38 -7.20
C LEU A 160 -17.66 -4.02 -7.19
N GLU A 161 -16.89 -2.93 -7.22
CA GLU A 161 -17.40 -1.57 -7.09
C GLU A 161 -16.68 -0.56 -7.99
N GLU A 162 -17.28 0.62 -8.13
CA GLU A 162 -16.67 1.75 -8.82
C GLU A 162 -15.61 2.42 -7.94
N ASP A 163 -14.43 2.73 -8.46
CA ASP A 163 -13.54 3.68 -7.78
C ASP A 163 -14.10 5.10 -7.86
N ALA A 164 -13.79 5.91 -6.85
CA ALA A 164 -14.26 7.27 -6.71
C ALA A 164 -13.37 8.28 -7.46
N ALA A 165 -13.93 9.45 -7.79
CA ALA A 165 -13.21 10.55 -8.43
C ALA A 165 -11.97 10.99 -7.62
N GLN A 166 -10.94 11.49 -8.30
CA GLN A 166 -9.72 11.93 -7.63
C GLN A 166 -9.86 13.38 -7.15
N LYS A 167 -9.68 13.62 -5.84
CA LYS A 167 -9.59 14.99 -5.32
C LYS A 167 -8.38 15.70 -5.93
N VAL A 168 -8.61 16.85 -6.56
CA VAL A 168 -7.58 17.69 -7.17
C VAL A 168 -7.10 18.74 -6.19
N GLU A 169 -8.01 19.59 -5.74
CA GLU A 169 -7.72 20.72 -4.86
C GLU A 169 -8.94 21.12 -4.04
N THR A 170 -8.79 22.15 -3.22
CA THR A 170 -9.89 22.77 -2.47
C THR A 170 -9.76 24.28 -2.66
N GLU A 171 -10.80 24.88 -3.24
CA GLU A 171 -10.85 26.29 -3.62
C GLU A 171 -11.59 27.14 -2.57
N GLY A 172 -11.38 28.45 -2.60
CA GLY A 172 -12.17 29.43 -1.83
C GLY A 172 -12.13 29.23 -0.31
N GLU A 173 -10.94 29.16 0.29
CA GLU A 173 -10.77 28.90 1.75
C GLU A 173 -11.46 27.62 2.29
N GLY A 174 -11.93 26.71 1.42
CA GLY A 174 -12.66 25.51 1.83
C GLY A 174 -14.08 25.37 1.27
N ASP A 175 -14.57 26.37 0.53
CA ASP A 175 -15.96 26.44 0.06
C ASP A 175 -16.26 25.50 -1.12
N ALA A 176 -15.24 25.13 -1.89
CA ALA A 176 -15.40 24.20 -3.00
C ALA A 176 -14.32 23.12 -3.04
N VAL A 177 -14.70 21.91 -3.44
CA VAL A 177 -13.76 20.79 -3.68
C VAL A 177 -13.78 20.43 -5.15
N VAL A 178 -12.61 20.38 -5.75
CA VAL A 178 -12.45 20.03 -7.16
C VAL A 178 -12.07 18.56 -7.28
N PHE A 179 -12.79 17.81 -8.10
CA PHE A 179 -12.58 16.40 -8.40
C PHE A 179 -12.31 16.18 -9.88
N SER A 180 -11.48 15.19 -10.19
CA SER A 180 -11.20 14.70 -11.55
C SER A 180 -11.97 13.40 -11.81
N LEU A 181 -12.70 13.34 -12.92
CA LEU A 181 -13.59 12.21 -13.26
C LEU A 181 -12.91 11.06 -14.01
N ASP A 182 -11.67 11.23 -14.48
CA ASP A 182 -10.88 10.19 -15.15
C ASP A 182 -10.82 8.88 -14.34
N ARG A 183 -10.74 8.98 -13.01
CA ARG A 183 -10.73 7.81 -12.11
C ARG A 183 -12.11 7.26 -11.75
N LEU A 184 -13.16 8.09 -11.76
CA LEU A 184 -14.50 7.67 -11.35
C LEU A 184 -14.98 6.52 -12.24
N GLY A 185 -15.44 5.42 -11.65
CA GLY A 185 -15.97 4.27 -12.37
C GLY A 185 -14.94 3.22 -12.81
N ILE A 186 -13.63 3.40 -12.53
CA ILE A 186 -12.65 2.33 -12.73
C ILE A 186 -13.04 1.11 -11.85
N PRO A 187 -13.09 -0.13 -12.39
CA PRO A 187 -13.49 -1.28 -11.59
C PRO A 187 -12.52 -1.55 -10.45
N LEU A 188 -13.07 -1.87 -9.30
CA LEU A 188 -12.36 -2.05 -8.04
C LEU A 188 -12.91 -3.28 -7.34
N VAL A 189 -12.04 -4.19 -6.91
CA VAL A 189 -12.45 -5.26 -5.98
C VAL A 189 -12.20 -4.81 -4.55
N GLU A 190 -13.20 -4.97 -3.69
CA GLU A 190 -13.13 -4.80 -2.23
C GLU A 190 -13.13 -6.19 -1.58
N ILE A 191 -12.06 -6.54 -0.88
CA ILE A 191 -11.92 -7.81 -0.15
C ILE A 191 -11.90 -7.52 1.34
N CYS A 192 -12.87 -8.07 2.06
CA CYS A 192 -13.01 -7.90 3.51
C CYS A 192 -12.68 -9.20 4.24
N THR A 193 -11.69 -9.16 5.12
CA THR A 193 -11.39 -10.31 6.00
C THR A 193 -12.31 -10.34 7.21
N ALA A 194 -12.53 -11.54 7.72
CA ALA A 194 -13.08 -11.73 9.05
C ALA A 194 -12.20 -11.03 10.11
N PRO A 195 -12.77 -10.66 11.28
CA PRO A 195 -12.02 -10.06 12.38
C PRO A 195 -11.19 -11.10 13.18
N ASP A 196 -10.53 -12.01 12.46
CA ASP A 196 -9.80 -13.16 12.99
C ASP A 196 -8.31 -12.89 13.22
N ILE A 197 -7.80 -11.74 12.77
CA ILE A 197 -6.39 -11.41 12.89
C ILE A 197 -6.07 -11.08 14.35
N LYS A 198 -5.09 -11.79 14.92
CA LYS A 198 -4.74 -11.75 16.36
C LYS A 198 -3.43 -11.04 16.65
N THR A 199 -2.60 -10.79 15.63
CA THR A 199 -1.30 -10.12 15.80
C THR A 199 -1.01 -9.15 14.66
N ALA A 200 -0.14 -8.16 14.93
CA ALA A 200 0.34 -7.23 13.92
C ALA A 200 1.11 -7.91 12.79
N GLU A 201 1.84 -9.01 13.09
CA GLU A 201 2.60 -9.76 12.09
C GLU A 201 1.67 -10.61 11.21
N GLN A 202 0.65 -11.24 11.79
CA GLN A 202 -0.38 -11.95 11.03
C GLN A 202 -1.09 -11.00 10.06
N ALA A 203 -1.45 -9.79 10.49
CA ALA A 203 -2.04 -8.78 9.61
C ALA A 203 -1.16 -8.46 8.40
N ARG A 204 0.16 -8.30 8.62
CA ARG A 204 1.11 -8.02 7.55
C ARG A 204 1.18 -9.17 6.55
N LYS A 205 1.23 -10.42 7.03
CA LYS A 205 1.27 -11.63 6.20
C LYS A 205 0.00 -11.78 5.37
N VAL A 206 -1.17 -11.58 5.97
CA VAL A 206 -2.45 -11.64 5.26
C VAL A 206 -2.50 -10.58 4.16
N ALA A 207 -2.13 -9.33 4.46
CA ALA A 207 -2.11 -8.25 3.47
C ALA A 207 -1.11 -8.53 2.33
N GLU A 208 0.05 -9.12 2.65
CA GLU A 208 1.06 -9.53 1.68
C GLU A 208 0.55 -10.66 0.78
N GLN A 209 -0.06 -11.70 1.34
CA GLN A 209 -0.66 -12.81 0.58
C GLN A 209 -1.83 -12.35 -0.31
N LEU A 210 -2.73 -11.50 0.20
CA LEU A 210 -3.80 -10.89 -0.61
C LEU A 210 -3.23 -10.12 -1.80
N GLY A 211 -2.22 -9.30 -1.55
CA GLY A 211 -1.53 -8.57 -2.62
C GLY A 211 -0.86 -9.49 -3.66
N MET A 212 -0.33 -10.64 -3.23
CA MET A 212 0.25 -11.64 -4.13
C MET A 212 -0.82 -12.37 -4.96
N ILE A 213 -1.94 -12.74 -4.36
CA ILE A 213 -3.07 -13.38 -5.06
C ILE A 213 -3.61 -12.42 -6.13
N LEU A 214 -3.91 -11.18 -5.75
CA LEU A 214 -4.37 -10.13 -6.67
C LEU A 214 -3.39 -9.95 -7.84
N ARG A 215 -2.09 -9.89 -7.58
CA ARG A 215 -1.07 -9.76 -8.62
C ARG A 215 -0.88 -11.01 -9.47
N SER A 216 -1.21 -12.19 -8.95
CA SER A 216 -1.12 -13.45 -9.69
C SER A 216 -2.13 -13.49 -10.84
N THR A 217 -3.21 -12.71 -10.77
CA THR A 217 -4.17 -12.56 -11.88
C THR A 217 -3.53 -11.97 -13.13
N GLY A 218 -2.52 -11.10 -12.98
CA GLY A 218 -1.98 -10.29 -14.08
C GLY A 218 -2.95 -9.22 -14.61
N LYS A 219 -4.13 -9.07 -14.01
CA LYS A 219 -5.26 -8.23 -14.49
C LYS A 219 -5.64 -7.13 -13.49
N VAL A 220 -4.70 -6.73 -12.63
CA VAL A 220 -4.86 -5.65 -11.64
C VAL A 220 -3.94 -4.49 -11.94
N LYS A 221 -4.43 -3.26 -11.76
CA LYS A 221 -3.63 -2.06 -12.01
C LYS A 221 -2.46 -1.97 -11.03
N ARG A 222 -1.32 -1.53 -11.56
CA ARG A 222 -0.06 -1.36 -10.82
C ARG A 222 0.29 0.12 -10.73
N GLY A 223 0.87 0.52 -9.61
CA GLY A 223 1.32 1.89 -9.39
C GLY A 223 0.86 2.45 -8.06
N LEU A 224 1.15 3.72 -7.83
CA LEU A 224 0.70 4.42 -6.63
C LEU A 224 -0.81 4.67 -6.71
N GLY A 225 -1.52 4.36 -5.63
CA GLY A 225 -2.95 4.62 -5.53
C GLY A 225 -3.88 3.60 -6.19
N THR A 226 -3.34 2.54 -6.80
CA THR A 226 -4.15 1.45 -7.40
C THR A 226 -4.64 0.43 -6.37
N ILE A 227 -3.99 0.41 -5.20
CA ILE A 227 -4.39 -0.39 -4.04
C ILE A 227 -4.57 0.53 -2.82
N ARG A 228 -5.67 0.34 -2.09
CA ARG A 228 -5.93 0.99 -0.80
C ARG A 228 -6.26 -0.08 0.22
N GLN A 229 -5.95 0.22 1.48
CA GLN A 229 -6.17 -0.69 2.58
C GLN A 229 -6.69 0.09 3.76
N ASP A 230 -7.75 -0.44 4.34
CA ASP A 230 -8.35 0.04 5.57
C ASP A 230 -8.23 -1.07 6.62
N ILE A 231 -7.98 -0.69 7.88
CA ILE A 231 -7.75 -1.65 8.97
C ILE A 231 -8.81 -1.44 10.05
N ASN A 232 -9.57 -2.48 10.35
CA ASN A 232 -10.50 -2.50 11.47
C ASN A 232 -9.79 -3.09 12.69
N ILE A 233 -9.77 -2.39 13.82
CA ILE A 233 -9.04 -2.81 15.03
C ILE A 233 -9.93 -2.67 16.26
N SER A 234 -9.89 -3.67 17.14
CA SER A 234 -10.49 -3.62 18.46
C SER A 234 -9.64 -4.39 19.48
N ILE A 235 -9.75 -4.00 20.76
CA ILE A 235 -9.18 -4.73 21.89
C ILE A 235 -10.27 -5.01 22.93
N GLU A 236 -10.01 -5.92 23.86
CA GLU A 236 -10.95 -6.20 24.96
C GLU A 236 -11.18 -4.95 25.83
N GLY A 237 -12.45 -4.65 26.10
CA GLY A 237 -12.86 -3.43 26.81
C GLY A 237 -12.71 -2.12 26.01
N GLY A 238 -12.15 -2.17 24.80
CA GLY A 238 -12.00 -1.07 23.86
C GLY A 238 -13.20 -0.92 22.91
N ALA A 239 -12.95 -0.49 21.68
CA ALA A 239 -13.98 -0.34 20.64
C ALA A 239 -13.45 -0.67 19.24
N ARG A 240 -14.36 -1.02 18.33
CA ARG A 240 -14.06 -1.12 16.90
C ARG A 240 -13.74 0.26 16.34
N VAL A 241 -12.54 0.39 15.79
CA VAL A 241 -12.03 1.59 15.15
C VAL A 241 -11.59 1.22 13.74
N GLU A 242 -12.02 2.00 12.76
CA GLU A 242 -11.63 1.82 11.35
C GLU A 242 -10.53 2.83 11.02
N LEU A 243 -9.39 2.37 10.53
CA LEU A 243 -8.27 3.21 10.13
C LEU A 243 -8.17 3.23 8.61
N LYS A 244 -8.49 4.38 8.01
CA LYS A 244 -8.48 4.58 6.56
C LYS A 244 -7.17 5.14 6.04
N GLY A 245 -6.89 4.82 4.78
CA GLY A 245 -5.81 5.43 3.99
C GLY A 245 -4.43 4.81 4.25
N VAL A 246 -4.38 3.51 4.52
CA VAL A 246 -3.11 2.79 4.71
C VAL A 246 -2.52 2.45 3.35
N GLN A 247 -1.64 3.31 2.84
CA GLN A 247 -1.01 3.12 1.52
C GLN A 247 0.22 2.19 1.57
N ASN A 248 0.92 2.14 2.71
CA ASN A 248 2.16 1.38 2.84
C ASN A 248 1.93 0.11 3.67
N LEU A 249 1.99 -1.05 3.01
CA LEU A 249 1.90 -2.38 3.62
C LEU A 249 2.84 -2.56 4.84
N ARG A 250 4.05 -1.96 4.79
CA ARG A 250 5.02 -2.06 5.87
C ARG A 250 4.56 -1.35 7.15
N LEU A 251 3.60 -0.42 7.05
CA LEU A 251 3.06 0.31 8.20
C LEU A 251 1.90 -0.42 8.89
N ILE A 252 1.30 -1.45 8.29
CA ILE A 252 0.12 -2.14 8.85
C ILE A 252 0.40 -2.61 10.28
N GLY A 253 1.49 -3.36 10.48
CA GLY A 253 1.86 -3.84 11.81
C GLY A 253 2.06 -2.69 12.80
N LYS A 254 2.69 -1.60 12.35
CA LYS A 254 2.93 -0.42 13.20
C LYS A 254 1.65 0.32 13.57
N ILE A 255 0.71 0.41 12.63
CA ILE A 255 -0.60 1.02 12.84
C ILE A 255 -1.38 0.21 13.88
N ILE A 256 -1.34 -1.12 13.78
CA ILE A 256 -2.00 -2.01 14.75
C ILE A 256 -1.40 -1.84 16.14
N GLU A 257 -0.07 -1.89 16.27
CA GLU A 257 0.62 -1.63 17.54
C GLU A 257 0.20 -0.29 18.15
N ASN A 258 0.24 0.79 17.36
CA ASN A 258 -0.04 2.13 17.86
C ASN A 258 -1.53 2.30 18.24
N GLU A 259 -2.45 1.66 17.54
CA GLU A 259 -3.87 1.68 17.90
C GLU A 259 -4.13 0.87 19.18
N VAL A 260 -3.48 -0.28 19.36
CA VAL A 260 -3.52 -1.04 20.62
C VAL A 260 -3.02 -0.19 21.79
N VAL A 261 -1.90 0.52 21.61
CA VAL A 261 -1.37 1.48 22.60
C VAL A 261 -2.38 2.57 22.90
N ARG A 262 -2.99 3.15 21.85
CA ARG A 262 -3.99 4.22 21.98
C ARG A 262 -5.19 3.78 22.81
N GLN A 263 -5.82 2.67 22.44
CA GLN A 263 -7.00 2.17 23.14
C GLN A 263 -6.65 1.81 24.59
N THR A 264 -5.54 1.10 24.81
CA THR A 264 -5.07 0.76 26.16
C THR A 264 -4.86 2.00 27.03
N ASN A 265 -4.24 3.05 26.48
CA ASN A 265 -4.00 4.28 27.21
C ASN A 265 -5.29 5.08 27.45
N LEU A 266 -6.26 5.05 26.53
CA LEU A 266 -7.58 5.64 26.74
C LEU A 266 -8.39 4.91 27.81
N LEU A 267 -8.27 3.59 27.93
CA LEU A 267 -8.89 2.83 29.01
C LEU A 267 -8.28 3.19 30.37
N LYS A 268 -6.93 3.25 30.45
CA LYS A 268 -6.23 3.73 31.65
C LYS A 268 -6.61 5.16 32.01
N LEU A 269 -6.79 6.02 31.00
CA LEU A 269 -7.24 7.40 31.17
C LEU A 269 -8.66 7.45 31.73
N ARG A 270 -9.59 6.68 31.18
CA ARG A 270 -10.97 6.53 31.67
C ARG A 270 -10.99 6.11 33.13
N ASP A 271 -10.23 5.07 33.49
CA ASP A 271 -10.23 4.52 34.85
C ASP A 271 -9.68 5.55 35.86
N GLU A 272 -8.62 6.27 35.47
CA GLU A 272 -8.07 7.36 36.27
C GLU A 272 -9.05 8.55 36.41
N LEU A 273 -9.76 8.91 35.33
CA LEU A 273 -10.80 9.95 35.37
C LEU A 273 -11.96 9.55 36.29
N LYS A 274 -12.41 8.30 36.23
CA LYS A 274 -13.43 7.76 37.14
C LYS A 274 -12.96 7.80 38.59
N ARG A 275 -11.73 7.36 38.86
CA ARG A 275 -11.12 7.41 40.20
C ARG A 275 -11.06 8.83 40.76
N ARG A 276 -10.88 9.85 39.92
CA ARG A 276 -10.85 11.27 40.30
C ARG A 276 -12.22 11.91 40.48
N GLY A 277 -13.31 11.21 40.14
CA GLY A 277 -14.65 11.81 40.05
C GLY A 277 -14.70 12.92 39.00
N ALA A 278 -14.00 12.73 37.88
CA ALA A 278 -13.90 13.71 36.82
C ALA A 278 -15.26 13.98 36.17
N ARG A 279 -15.50 15.23 35.78
CA ARG A 279 -16.75 15.68 35.14
C ARG A 279 -16.49 16.79 34.14
N VAL A 280 -17.39 16.93 33.18
CA VAL A 280 -17.30 17.91 32.10
C VAL A 280 -18.28 19.05 32.41
N GLU A 281 -17.78 20.28 32.58
CA GLU A 281 -18.63 21.45 32.82
C GLU A 281 -18.93 22.16 31.50
N ARG A 282 -20.22 22.22 31.13
CA ARG A 282 -20.69 22.85 29.89
C ARG A 282 -20.77 24.38 29.94
N ARG A 283 -20.17 25.00 30.95
CA ARG A 283 -20.11 26.46 31.10
C ARG A 283 -18.99 27.03 30.23
N ILE A 284 -19.35 27.57 29.06
CA ILE A 284 -18.44 28.33 28.21
C ILE A 284 -18.28 29.74 28.78
N VAL A 285 -17.04 30.22 28.89
CA VAL A 285 -16.72 31.55 29.42
C VAL A 285 -15.86 32.31 28.42
N ASP A 286 -16.18 33.59 28.22
CA ASP A 286 -15.33 34.53 27.49
C ASP A 286 -14.15 34.97 28.38
N LEU A 287 -12.94 34.70 27.91
CA LEU A 287 -11.66 34.96 28.58
C LEU A 287 -10.87 36.06 27.86
N SER A 288 -11.45 36.75 26.89
CA SER A 288 -10.76 37.74 26.06
C SER A 288 -10.06 38.80 26.90
N SER A 289 -10.69 39.24 28.00
CA SER A 289 -10.13 40.21 28.95
C SER A 289 -8.85 39.75 29.65
N VAL A 290 -8.63 38.44 29.79
CA VAL A 290 -7.41 37.88 30.39
C VAL A 290 -6.19 38.13 29.50
N PHE A 291 -6.40 38.23 28.19
CA PHE A 291 -5.37 38.27 27.14
C PHE A 291 -5.26 39.64 26.44
N GLU A 292 -5.94 40.68 26.94
CA GLU A 292 -5.92 42.05 26.43
C GLU A 292 -4.52 42.68 26.37
N GLY A 293 -3.54 42.16 27.14
CA GLY A 293 -2.15 42.59 27.21
C GLY A 293 -1.28 42.32 25.97
N LYS A 294 -1.88 42.21 24.78
CA LYS A 294 -1.34 42.20 23.39
C LYS A 294 -0.11 41.32 23.05
N ARG A 295 0.60 40.65 23.97
CA ARG A 295 1.77 39.80 23.64
C ARG A 295 1.37 38.51 22.93
N PHE A 296 0.34 37.84 23.43
CA PHE A 296 -0.26 36.67 22.79
C PHE A 296 -0.89 37.06 21.44
N LEU A 297 -1.63 38.17 21.40
CA LEU A 297 -2.38 38.66 20.24
C LEU A 297 -1.52 39.19 19.06
N LYS A 298 -0.23 39.47 19.28
CA LYS A 298 0.68 40.09 18.29
C LYS A 298 1.51 39.11 17.46
N ARG A 299 1.38 37.79 17.64
CA ARG A 299 2.16 36.80 16.88
C ARG A 299 1.62 36.60 15.46
N LYS A 300 2.54 36.34 14.51
CA LYS A 300 2.22 35.88 13.14
C LYS A 300 1.49 34.52 13.10
N SER A 301 1.59 33.74 14.17
CA SER A 301 1.06 32.37 14.31
C SER A 301 -0.27 32.27 15.06
N LEU A 302 -0.87 33.40 15.44
CA LEU A 302 -2.26 33.38 15.91
C LEU A 302 -3.20 33.18 14.71
N PRO A 303 -4.36 32.53 14.90
CA PRO A 303 -5.37 32.47 13.86
C PRO A 303 -5.69 33.91 13.38
N LYS A 304 -5.74 34.13 12.05
CA LYS A 304 -6.13 35.41 11.42
C LYS A 304 -7.41 35.99 12.03
N GLU A 305 -8.26 35.11 12.55
CA GLU A 305 -9.58 35.29 13.14
C GLU A 305 -9.61 36.22 14.35
N ILE A 306 -8.54 36.30 15.15
CA ILE A 306 -8.51 37.26 16.27
C ILE A 306 -8.29 38.70 15.77
N LYS A 307 -7.70 38.90 14.58
CA LYS A 307 -7.53 40.23 14.00
C LYS A 307 -8.82 40.78 13.36
N SER A 308 -9.83 39.94 13.16
CA SER A 308 -11.11 40.26 12.49
C SER A 308 -12.32 40.30 13.44
N GLY A 309 -12.11 40.43 14.76
CA GLY A 309 -13.19 40.51 15.75
C GLY A 309 -13.43 39.22 16.57
N GLY A 310 -12.54 38.22 16.49
CA GLY A 310 -12.61 37.01 17.32
C GLY A 310 -12.18 37.20 18.79
N GLY A 311 -12.66 36.32 19.66
CA GLY A 311 -12.36 36.30 21.10
C GLY A 311 -11.63 35.03 21.55
N VAL A 312 -11.32 34.95 22.85
CA VAL A 312 -10.79 33.74 23.49
C VAL A 312 -11.85 33.19 24.43
N PHE A 313 -12.31 31.97 24.17
CA PHE A 313 -13.33 31.29 24.96
C PHE A 313 -12.75 30.05 25.61
N GLY A 314 -13.30 29.63 26.75
CA GLY A 314 -12.83 28.42 27.42
C GLY A 314 -13.90 27.64 28.17
N VAL A 315 -13.54 26.42 28.53
CA VAL A 315 -14.34 25.48 29.34
C VAL A 315 -13.46 24.76 30.34
N CYS A 316 -14.04 24.30 31.46
CA CYS A 316 -13.33 23.57 32.49
C CYS A 316 -13.66 22.08 32.48
N LEU A 317 -12.62 21.26 32.40
CA LEU A 317 -12.67 19.81 32.53
C LEU A 317 -12.18 19.42 33.93
N ARG A 318 -13.10 19.07 34.82
CA ARG A 318 -12.80 18.80 36.24
C ARG A 318 -12.16 17.44 36.41
N GLY A 319 -11.04 17.38 37.12
CA GLY A 319 -10.27 16.14 37.32
C GLY A 319 -9.39 15.73 36.13
N PHE A 320 -9.43 16.44 35.01
CA PHE A 320 -8.64 16.16 33.80
C PHE A 320 -7.21 16.73 33.84
N GLY A 321 -6.83 17.46 34.89
CA GLY A 321 -5.52 18.10 34.96
C GLY A 321 -4.36 17.09 34.96
N GLY A 322 -3.34 17.38 34.14
CA GLY A 322 -2.19 16.49 33.87
C GLY A 322 -2.52 15.28 32.98
N LEU A 323 -3.80 15.05 32.66
CA LEU A 323 -4.26 13.94 31.85
C LEU A 323 -4.50 14.33 30.39
N VAL A 324 -4.82 15.61 30.12
CA VAL A 324 -4.95 16.13 28.75
C VAL A 324 -3.60 16.19 28.05
N GLY A 325 -2.54 16.54 28.79
CA GLY A 325 -1.16 16.52 28.29
C GLY A 325 -0.55 15.13 28.12
N ARG A 326 -1.22 14.06 28.58
CA ARG A 326 -0.67 12.70 28.55
C ARG A 326 -0.62 12.14 27.13
N GLU A 327 0.52 11.56 26.76
CA GLU A 327 0.67 10.83 25.50
C GLU A 327 -0.18 9.56 25.51
N ILE A 328 -1.00 9.37 24.48
CA ILE A 328 -1.87 8.19 24.33
C ILE A 328 -1.39 7.27 23.20
N GLN A 329 -0.69 7.81 22.21
CA GLN A 329 -0.06 7.07 21.11
C GLN A 329 1.15 7.88 20.63
N PRO A 330 2.12 7.28 19.92
CA PRO A 330 3.34 7.96 19.52
C PRO A 330 3.10 9.32 18.85
N GLY A 331 3.59 10.38 19.49
CA GLY A 331 3.49 11.76 19.00
C GLY A 331 2.11 12.40 19.15
N ARG A 332 1.15 11.77 19.85
CA ARG A 332 -0.18 12.35 20.11
C ARG A 332 -0.63 12.19 21.55
N ARG A 333 -1.18 13.27 22.11
CA ARG A 333 -1.70 13.35 23.47
C ARG A 333 -3.22 13.23 23.49
N PHE A 334 -3.82 13.09 24.67
CA PHE A 334 -5.28 13.19 24.79
C PHE A 334 -5.79 14.56 24.31
N GLY A 335 -5.06 15.65 24.59
CA GLY A 335 -5.33 16.97 24.03
C GLY A 335 -5.31 17.02 22.50
N SER A 336 -4.54 16.14 21.85
CA SER A 336 -4.56 16.01 20.38
C SER A 336 -5.87 15.38 19.87
N GLU A 337 -6.51 14.49 20.62
CA GLU A 337 -7.86 13.97 20.30
C GLU A 337 -8.88 15.10 20.37
N LEU A 338 -8.87 15.87 21.46
CA LEU A 338 -9.78 17.02 21.62
C LEU A 338 -9.56 18.05 20.50
N ALA A 339 -8.31 18.33 20.15
CA ALA A 339 -7.96 19.25 19.08
C ALA A 339 -8.44 18.79 17.69
N ASP A 340 -8.59 17.48 17.43
CA ASP A 340 -9.13 17.02 16.15
C ASP A 340 -10.60 17.45 15.96
N PHE A 341 -11.39 17.44 17.04
CA PHE A 341 -12.79 17.88 17.03
C PHE A 341 -12.89 19.41 16.90
N ALA A 342 -12.04 20.16 17.61
CA ALA A 342 -11.98 21.62 17.44
C ALA A 342 -11.59 22.02 16.00
N ARG A 343 -10.60 21.32 15.40
CA ARG A 343 -10.11 21.62 14.05
C ARG A 343 -11.18 21.40 12.98
N LYS A 344 -12.06 20.41 13.16
CA LYS A 344 -13.21 20.20 12.26
C LYS A 344 -14.18 21.37 12.26
N CYS A 345 -14.32 22.07 13.38
CA CYS A 345 -15.09 23.30 13.47
C CYS A 345 -14.28 24.53 12.98
N GLY A 346 -13.10 24.35 12.37
CA GLY A 346 -12.27 25.45 11.90
C GLY A 346 -11.58 26.24 13.01
N ALA A 347 -11.35 25.62 14.17
CA ALA A 347 -10.76 26.28 15.34
C ALA A 347 -9.54 25.52 15.90
N GLY A 348 -8.54 26.28 16.40
CA GLY A 348 -7.43 25.73 17.17
C GLY A 348 -7.82 25.51 18.63
N LEU A 349 -7.16 24.56 19.29
CA LEU A 349 -7.37 24.26 20.71
C LEU A 349 -6.06 24.43 21.49
N MET A 350 -6.15 25.04 22.66
CA MET A 350 -5.08 25.08 23.66
C MET A 350 -5.60 24.58 25.00
N HIS A 351 -4.74 24.07 25.87
CA HIS A 351 -5.18 23.61 27.20
C HIS A 351 -4.15 23.84 28.30
N THR A 352 -4.58 23.92 29.56
CA THR A 352 -3.67 24.29 30.66
C THR A 352 -2.55 23.29 30.94
N ASP A 353 -2.65 22.03 30.50
CA ASP A 353 -1.56 21.05 30.67
C ASP A 353 -0.34 21.30 29.75
N GLU A 354 -0.51 22.07 28.67
CA GLU A 354 0.59 22.48 27.78
C GLU A 354 1.00 23.95 27.98
N LEU A 355 0.37 24.64 28.93
CA LEU A 355 0.66 26.03 29.28
C LEU A 355 1.37 26.11 30.64
N PRO A 356 2.32 27.05 30.84
CA PRO A 356 2.63 28.21 30.02
C PRO A 356 3.49 27.89 28.78
N ALA A 357 2.96 28.20 27.60
CA ALA A 357 3.63 28.07 26.31
C ALA A 357 2.90 28.94 25.27
N TYR A 358 3.37 28.93 24.03
CA TYR A 358 2.71 29.60 22.90
C TYR A 358 2.49 31.12 23.05
N GLY A 359 3.19 31.77 23.98
CA GLY A 359 3.04 33.19 24.28
C GLY A 359 2.05 33.51 25.40
N VAL A 360 1.51 32.50 26.08
CA VAL A 360 0.72 32.64 27.31
C VAL A 360 1.64 32.53 28.53
N SER A 361 1.63 33.56 29.37
CA SER A 361 2.41 33.64 30.62
C SER A 361 1.79 32.82 31.75
N ALA A 362 2.60 32.41 32.72
CA ALA A 362 2.11 31.72 33.91
C ALA A 362 1.07 32.54 34.69
N ALA A 363 1.21 33.87 34.69
CA ALA A 363 0.24 34.78 35.31
C ALA A 363 -1.13 34.75 34.60
N GLU A 364 -1.14 34.69 33.26
CA GLU A 364 -2.37 34.52 32.46
C GLU A 364 -3.02 33.16 32.72
N VAL A 365 -2.23 32.07 32.75
CA VAL A 365 -2.74 30.74 33.11
C VAL A 365 -3.39 30.76 34.50
N GLY A 366 -2.76 31.41 35.48
CA GLY A 366 -3.31 31.56 36.83
C GLY A 366 -4.62 32.37 36.86
N ARG A 367 -4.76 33.42 36.04
CA ARG A 367 -6.02 34.16 35.89
C ARG A 367 -7.13 33.29 35.30
N VAL A 368 -6.83 32.56 34.22
CA VAL A 368 -7.78 31.62 33.60
C VAL A 368 -8.28 30.60 34.62
N ARG A 369 -7.38 29.96 35.38
CA ARG A 369 -7.78 28.97 36.40
C ARG A 369 -8.70 29.58 37.47
N ARG A 370 -8.42 30.79 37.94
CA ARG A 370 -9.25 31.49 38.93
C ARG A 370 -10.66 31.78 38.43
N ILE A 371 -10.84 32.18 37.16
CA ILE A 371 -12.18 32.45 36.57
C ILE A 371 -13.08 31.21 36.61
N PHE A 372 -12.51 30.03 36.41
CA PHE A 372 -13.25 28.77 36.50
C PHE A 372 -13.34 28.21 37.92
N GLY A 373 -12.73 28.83 38.94
CA GLY A 373 -12.58 28.22 40.26
C GLY A 373 -11.86 26.87 40.16
N ALA A 374 -10.92 26.72 39.23
CA ALA A 374 -10.11 25.53 39.07
C ALA A 374 -9.03 25.51 40.14
N ALA A 375 -8.79 24.33 40.75
CA ALA A 375 -7.82 24.20 41.83
C ALA A 375 -6.40 24.61 41.37
N GLU A 376 -5.69 25.40 42.20
CA GLU A 376 -4.28 25.74 41.97
C GLU A 376 -3.36 24.51 41.99
N THR A 377 -3.83 23.42 42.61
CA THR A 377 -3.16 22.11 42.64
C THR A 377 -3.06 21.43 41.26
N GLY A 378 -3.63 22.02 40.20
CA GLY A 378 -3.53 21.50 38.84
C GLY A 378 -4.40 20.26 38.59
N LYS A 379 -5.37 19.97 39.47
CA LYS A 379 -6.29 18.83 39.34
C LYS A 379 -7.28 18.96 38.18
N ASP A 380 -7.65 20.18 37.82
CA ASP A 380 -8.55 20.50 36.71
C ASP A 380 -7.77 21.01 35.49
N CYS A 381 -8.32 20.79 34.30
CA CYS A 381 -7.78 21.32 33.05
C CYS A 381 -8.74 22.35 32.44
N VAL A 382 -8.24 23.51 32.02
CA VAL A 382 -9.04 24.48 31.26
C VAL A 382 -8.63 24.38 29.79
N VAL A 383 -9.62 24.24 28.92
CA VAL A 383 -9.46 24.22 27.47
C VAL A 383 -9.85 25.59 26.92
N LEU A 384 -9.08 26.07 25.95
CA LEU A 384 -9.20 27.39 25.34
C LEU A 384 -9.33 27.25 23.82
N VAL A 385 -10.23 28.04 23.23
CA VAL A 385 -10.42 28.17 21.79
C VAL A 385 -10.42 29.66 21.43
N ALA A 386 -9.62 30.00 20.42
CA ALA A 386 -9.50 31.34 19.87
C ALA A 386 -10.16 31.40 18.50
N ALA A 387 -11.36 31.97 18.40
CA ALA A 387 -12.13 32.09 17.17
C ALA A 387 -13.26 33.14 17.31
N GLU A 388 -14.03 33.34 16.24
CA GLU A 388 -15.35 33.99 16.32
C GLU A 388 -16.27 33.19 17.26
N ARG A 389 -17.18 33.88 17.95
CA ARG A 389 -17.95 33.32 19.08
C ARG A 389 -18.74 32.08 18.69
N GLU A 390 -19.52 32.12 17.61
CA GLU A 390 -20.34 30.99 17.17
C GLU A 390 -19.46 29.77 16.84
N ARG A 391 -18.35 30.01 16.13
CA ARG A 391 -17.36 28.97 15.82
C ARG A 391 -16.70 28.40 17.07
N ALA A 392 -16.32 29.25 18.03
CA ALA A 392 -15.70 28.85 19.28
C ALA A 392 -16.65 28.01 20.14
N GLU A 393 -17.92 28.42 20.24
CA GLU A 393 -18.95 27.68 20.96
C GLU A 393 -19.20 26.29 20.31
N LYS A 394 -19.29 26.22 18.98
CA LYS A 394 -19.38 24.94 18.25
C LYS A 394 -18.18 24.03 18.54
N ALA A 395 -16.97 24.57 18.45
CA ALA A 395 -15.74 23.81 18.71
C ALA A 395 -15.65 23.33 20.17
N LEU A 396 -15.94 24.19 21.14
CA LEU A 396 -15.92 23.84 22.56
C LEU A 396 -16.98 22.78 22.89
N ASN A 397 -18.19 22.88 22.33
CA ASN A 397 -19.21 21.84 22.49
C ASN A 397 -18.76 20.48 21.93
N ALA A 398 -18.11 20.45 20.76
CA ALA A 398 -17.54 19.22 20.21
C ALA A 398 -16.45 18.62 21.12
N VAL A 399 -15.60 19.46 21.69
CA VAL A 399 -14.56 19.06 22.66
C VAL A 399 -15.17 18.52 23.95
N LEU A 400 -16.22 19.17 24.48
CA LEU A 400 -16.94 18.73 25.67
C LEU A 400 -17.57 17.35 25.45
N ASN A 401 -18.26 17.15 24.31
CA ASN A 401 -18.81 15.85 23.93
C ASN A 401 -17.72 14.77 23.89
N ARG A 402 -16.55 15.10 23.30
CA ARG A 402 -15.42 14.17 23.23
C ARG A 402 -14.84 13.82 24.62
N ALA A 403 -14.77 14.80 25.51
CA ALA A 403 -14.35 14.57 26.89
C ALA A 403 -15.36 13.69 27.65
N GLU A 404 -16.67 13.88 27.43
CA GLU A 404 -17.73 13.05 28.02
C GLU A 404 -17.67 11.60 27.52
N GLU A 405 -17.44 11.37 26.23
CA GLU A 405 -17.26 10.02 25.66
C GLU A 405 -16.09 9.27 26.31
N THR A 406 -14.99 9.97 26.58
CA THR A 406 -13.79 9.38 27.18
C THR A 406 -14.05 8.84 28.59
N LEU A 407 -15.00 9.44 29.33
CA LEU A 407 -15.44 8.92 30.63
C LEU A 407 -16.19 7.57 30.51
N ARG A 408 -16.77 7.29 29.33
CA ARG A 408 -17.44 6.02 29.03
C ARG A 408 -16.42 4.97 28.56
N GLY A 409 -15.52 5.35 27.65
CA GLY A 409 -14.44 4.49 27.17
C GLY A 409 -13.87 4.92 25.82
N VAL A 410 -13.42 3.95 25.05
CA VAL A 410 -12.95 4.18 23.67
C VAL A 410 -14.18 4.33 22.76
N PRO A 411 -14.29 5.41 21.97
CA PRO A 411 -15.42 5.57 21.03
C PRO A 411 -15.28 4.63 19.82
N LYS A 412 -16.39 4.36 19.14
CA LYS A 412 -16.38 3.80 17.78
C LYS A 412 -16.22 4.94 16.78
N GLU A 413 -15.18 4.88 15.95
CA GLU A 413 -14.83 5.99 15.06
C GLU A 413 -14.02 5.51 13.85
N THR A 414 -14.15 6.25 12.74
CA THR A 414 -13.25 6.16 11.61
C THR A 414 -12.13 7.19 11.79
N ARG A 415 -10.89 6.75 11.59
CA ARG A 415 -9.67 7.51 11.80
C ARG A 415 -8.81 7.48 10.54
N ARG A 416 -8.06 8.54 10.28
CA ARG A 416 -7.05 8.56 9.21
C ARG A 416 -5.71 8.09 9.76
N ALA A 417 -5.03 7.21 9.02
CA ALA A 417 -3.65 6.83 9.32
C ALA A 417 -2.70 8.01 9.05
N LEU A 418 -1.71 8.19 9.94
CA LEU A 418 -0.63 9.17 9.80
C LEU A 418 0.66 8.47 9.36
N LEU A 419 1.62 9.24 8.83
CA LEU A 419 2.88 8.72 8.31
C LEU A 419 3.72 7.96 9.34
N ASN A 420 3.60 8.30 10.63
CA ASN A 420 4.28 7.62 11.72
C ASN A 420 3.55 6.37 12.25
N GLY A 421 2.43 5.99 11.60
CA GLY A 421 1.57 4.88 12.01
C GLY A 421 0.60 5.23 13.15
N SER A 422 0.59 6.45 13.68
CA SER A 422 -0.46 6.91 14.59
C SER A 422 -1.73 7.27 13.82
N SER A 423 -2.85 7.51 14.51
CA SER A 423 -4.14 7.78 13.86
C SER A 423 -4.78 9.07 14.37
N ALA A 424 -5.56 9.75 13.52
CA ALA A 424 -6.32 10.95 13.87
C ALA A 424 -7.81 10.81 13.54
N PHE A 425 -8.68 11.42 14.36
CA PHE A 425 -10.12 11.34 14.13
C PHE A 425 -10.48 11.89 12.75
N MET A 426 -11.32 11.14 12.03
CA MET A 426 -11.81 11.52 10.71
C MET A 426 -13.32 11.72 10.72
N ARG A 427 -14.11 10.75 11.19
CA ARG A 427 -15.58 10.83 11.29
C ARG A 427 -16.12 9.75 12.22
N PRO A 428 -17.39 9.83 12.69
CA PRO A 428 -18.05 8.71 13.33
C PRO A 428 -18.05 7.48 12.42
N LEU A 429 -18.07 6.28 13.02
CA LEU A 429 -18.14 5.04 12.24
C LEU A 429 -19.46 5.01 11.43
N PRO A 430 -19.43 4.71 10.12
CA PRO A 430 -20.64 4.56 9.31
C PRO A 430 -21.61 3.52 9.87
N GLY A 431 -22.91 3.77 9.73
CA GLY A 431 -23.97 2.83 10.06
C GLY A 431 -24.36 1.91 8.90
N ALA A 432 -25.19 0.91 9.19
CA ALA A 432 -25.66 -0.07 8.20
C ALA A 432 -26.67 0.50 7.19
N ALA A 433 -27.33 1.63 7.49
CA ALA A 433 -28.41 2.23 6.71
C ALA A 433 -27.93 3.01 5.46
N ARG A 434 -26.91 2.51 4.75
CA ARG A 434 -26.24 3.21 3.64
C ARG A 434 -26.40 2.56 2.27
N MET A 435 -27.04 1.40 2.16
CA MET A 435 -27.20 0.70 0.88
C MET A 435 -28.67 0.58 0.48
N TYR A 436 -28.93 0.71 -0.82
CA TYR A 436 -30.22 0.45 -1.46
C TYR A 436 -29.98 -0.06 -2.90
N PRO A 437 -30.94 -0.75 -3.55
CA PRO A 437 -30.72 -1.35 -4.87
C PRO A 437 -30.38 -0.34 -5.99
N GLU A 438 -29.46 -0.71 -6.89
CA GLU A 438 -29.22 -0.01 -8.16
C GLU A 438 -30.18 -0.59 -9.21
N THR A 439 -31.28 0.09 -9.45
CA THR A 439 -32.35 -0.40 -10.34
C THR A 439 -32.05 -0.19 -11.82
N ASP A 440 -31.05 0.63 -12.17
CA ASP A 440 -30.72 0.91 -13.56
C ASP A 440 -29.86 -0.20 -14.19
N VAL A 441 -29.22 -1.03 -13.37
CA VAL A 441 -28.33 -2.11 -13.81
C VAL A 441 -29.02 -3.46 -13.59
N PRO A 442 -29.19 -4.29 -14.63
CA PRO A 442 -29.77 -5.62 -14.48
C PRO A 442 -28.84 -6.55 -13.67
N PRO A 443 -29.40 -7.51 -12.92
CA PRO A 443 -28.60 -8.52 -12.23
C PRO A 443 -27.91 -9.45 -13.24
N VAL A 444 -26.82 -10.08 -12.80
CA VAL A 444 -26.02 -11.00 -13.63
C VAL A 444 -25.99 -12.38 -13.00
N GLU A 445 -26.51 -13.39 -13.70
CA GLU A 445 -26.49 -14.79 -13.26
C GLU A 445 -25.08 -15.39 -13.40
N ILE A 446 -24.63 -16.08 -12.36
CA ILE A 446 -23.34 -16.77 -12.28
C ILE A 446 -23.57 -18.28 -12.38
N GLY A 447 -23.79 -18.76 -13.60
CA GLY A 447 -24.02 -20.19 -13.84
C GLY A 447 -22.81 -21.06 -13.47
N GLU A 448 -23.07 -22.29 -13.02
CA GLU A 448 -22.02 -23.25 -12.65
C GLU A 448 -20.98 -23.49 -13.76
N GLU A 449 -21.42 -23.56 -15.02
CA GLU A 449 -20.54 -23.77 -16.16
C GLU A 449 -19.56 -22.62 -16.34
N TRP A 450 -19.99 -21.37 -16.10
CA TRP A 450 -19.12 -20.22 -16.15
C TRP A 450 -18.08 -20.26 -15.03
N VAL A 451 -18.48 -20.63 -13.80
CA VAL A 451 -17.54 -20.82 -12.68
C VAL A 451 -16.53 -21.92 -12.99
N LYS A 452 -16.95 -23.05 -13.60
CA LYS A 452 -16.05 -24.14 -14.02
C LYS A 452 -15.07 -23.66 -15.09
N GLU A 453 -15.53 -22.89 -16.07
CA GLU A 453 -14.68 -22.28 -17.10
C GLU A 453 -13.61 -21.39 -16.46
N VAL A 454 -14.00 -20.43 -15.62
CA VAL A 454 -13.07 -19.54 -14.90
C VAL A 454 -12.08 -20.36 -14.08
N LYS A 455 -12.57 -21.38 -13.35
CA LYS A 455 -11.74 -22.26 -12.52
C LYS A 455 -10.68 -23.02 -13.34
N SER A 456 -11.00 -23.42 -14.57
CA SER A 456 -10.09 -24.17 -15.45
C SER A 456 -8.91 -23.34 -15.97
N ARG A 457 -9.07 -22.01 -16.01
CA ARG A 457 -8.07 -21.06 -16.50
C ARG A 457 -7.41 -20.23 -15.40
N LEU A 458 -7.62 -20.58 -14.12
CA LEU A 458 -7.03 -19.84 -13.01
C LEU A 458 -5.51 -19.77 -13.15
N PRO A 459 -4.92 -18.58 -12.97
CA PRO A 459 -3.48 -18.45 -12.99
C PRO A 459 -2.87 -19.13 -11.77
N GLU A 460 -1.69 -19.71 -11.95
CA GLU A 460 -0.89 -20.21 -10.84
C GLU A 460 -0.49 -19.05 -9.92
N THR A 461 -0.72 -19.19 -8.62
CA THR A 461 -0.29 -18.19 -7.63
C THR A 461 1.23 -18.15 -7.53
N PHE A 462 1.79 -17.00 -7.13
CA PHE A 462 3.23 -16.88 -6.92
C PHE A 462 3.79 -17.91 -5.93
N GLU A 463 3.05 -18.24 -4.87
CA GLU A 463 3.47 -19.25 -3.89
C GLU A 463 3.52 -20.65 -4.49
N HIS A 464 2.50 -21.06 -5.26
CA HIS A 464 2.52 -22.35 -5.95
C HIS A 464 3.63 -22.41 -6.99
N ARG A 465 3.82 -21.33 -7.77
CA ARG A 465 4.90 -21.22 -8.76
C ARG A 465 6.26 -21.33 -8.11
N LYS A 466 6.48 -20.62 -7.00
CA LYS A 466 7.73 -20.67 -6.23
C LYS A 466 7.99 -22.09 -5.69
N ALA A 467 6.99 -22.74 -5.12
CA ALA A 467 7.11 -24.12 -4.65
C ALA A 467 7.48 -25.07 -5.80
N ARG A 468 6.78 -24.97 -6.93
CA ARG A 468 7.07 -25.75 -8.14
C ARG A 468 8.48 -25.50 -8.67
N TYR A 469 8.95 -24.26 -8.67
CA TYR A 469 10.29 -23.92 -9.14
C TYR A 469 11.41 -24.52 -8.27
N LYS A 470 11.19 -24.58 -6.95
CA LYS A 470 12.12 -25.26 -6.03
C LYS A 470 12.17 -26.76 -6.33
N GLU A 471 11.03 -27.39 -6.53
CA GLU A 471 10.93 -28.83 -6.78
C GLU A 471 11.42 -29.25 -8.19
N GLN A 472 10.91 -28.57 -9.22
CA GLN A 472 11.13 -28.90 -10.62
C GLN A 472 12.53 -28.50 -11.10
N PHE A 473 13.01 -27.33 -10.69
CA PHE A 473 14.26 -26.74 -11.19
C PHE A 473 15.40 -26.75 -10.17
N GLY A 474 15.16 -27.18 -8.93
CA GLY A 474 16.18 -27.24 -7.87
C GLY A 474 16.67 -25.86 -7.44
N LEU A 475 15.86 -24.82 -7.60
CA LEU A 475 16.18 -23.46 -7.15
C LEU A 475 16.10 -23.38 -5.62
N ASN A 476 16.98 -22.55 -5.04
CA ASN A 476 16.86 -22.20 -3.63
C ASN A 476 15.69 -21.23 -3.40
N GLU A 477 15.35 -20.99 -2.13
CA GLU A 477 14.23 -20.12 -1.73
C GLU A 477 14.30 -18.73 -2.37
N GLU A 478 15.49 -18.12 -2.35
CA GLU A 478 15.71 -16.76 -2.84
C GLU A 478 15.52 -16.64 -4.35
N LEU A 479 16.14 -17.53 -5.13
CA LEU A 479 16.04 -17.50 -6.60
C LEU A 479 14.64 -17.86 -7.06
N ALA A 480 13.98 -18.83 -6.41
CA ALA A 480 12.61 -19.20 -6.73
C ALA A 480 11.62 -18.05 -6.43
N ASP A 481 11.76 -17.40 -5.28
CA ASP A 481 10.95 -16.22 -4.93
C ASP A 481 11.14 -15.10 -5.96
N LYS A 482 12.40 -14.81 -6.29
CA LYS A 482 12.78 -13.75 -7.21
C LYS A 482 12.17 -13.93 -8.61
N ILE A 483 12.33 -15.12 -9.21
CA ILE A 483 11.82 -15.37 -10.56
C ILE A 483 10.31 -15.58 -10.59
N SER A 484 9.70 -16.15 -9.55
CA SER A 484 8.24 -16.36 -9.49
C SER A 484 7.45 -15.05 -9.55
N ARG A 485 8.02 -13.97 -9.00
CA ARG A 485 7.44 -12.61 -8.93
C ARG A 485 7.89 -11.70 -10.08
N ASN A 486 8.85 -12.13 -10.89
CA ASN A 486 9.41 -11.32 -11.97
C ASN A 486 8.49 -11.37 -13.20
N PRO A 487 8.29 -10.26 -13.94
CA PRO A 487 7.51 -10.27 -15.19
C PRO A 487 7.98 -11.32 -16.21
N SER A 488 9.27 -11.65 -16.22
CA SER A 488 9.88 -12.62 -17.12
C SER A 488 9.67 -14.08 -16.72
N PHE A 489 8.78 -14.39 -15.76
CA PHE A 489 8.53 -15.78 -15.33
C PHE A 489 8.08 -16.68 -16.50
N ALA A 490 7.24 -16.17 -17.41
CA ALA A 490 6.78 -16.93 -18.57
C ALA A 490 7.92 -17.23 -19.55
N LEU A 491 8.82 -16.24 -19.77
CA LEU A 491 10.03 -16.43 -20.55
C LEU A 491 10.94 -17.48 -19.88
N PHE A 492 11.13 -17.40 -18.56
CA PHE A 492 11.88 -18.41 -17.81
C PHE A 492 11.31 -19.82 -18.00
N GLU A 493 10.01 -20.01 -17.86
CA GLU A 493 9.38 -21.32 -18.07
C GLU A 493 9.57 -21.84 -19.49
N ARG A 494 9.42 -20.97 -20.50
CA ARG A 494 9.65 -21.31 -21.90
C ARG A 494 11.09 -21.75 -22.13
N LEU A 495 12.06 -21.01 -21.59
CA LEU A 495 13.48 -21.34 -21.68
C LEU A 495 13.80 -22.66 -20.98
N MET A 496 13.26 -22.88 -19.78
CA MET A 496 13.49 -24.13 -19.05
C MET A 496 12.83 -25.34 -19.71
N LYS A 497 11.69 -25.15 -20.39
CA LYS A 497 11.03 -26.20 -21.18
C LYS A 497 11.86 -26.57 -22.41
N SER A 498 12.47 -25.60 -23.09
CA SER A 498 13.22 -25.83 -24.33
C SER A 498 14.67 -26.26 -24.09
N PHE A 499 15.36 -25.65 -23.12
CA PHE A 499 16.82 -25.75 -22.97
C PHE A 499 17.27 -26.14 -21.56
N GLY A 500 16.34 -26.37 -20.63
CA GLY A 500 16.66 -26.62 -19.23
C GLY A 500 17.35 -27.96 -18.96
N SER A 501 18.36 -27.95 -18.09
CA SER A 501 18.89 -29.19 -17.51
C SER A 501 17.97 -29.73 -16.41
N LYS A 502 17.65 -31.04 -16.43
CA LYS A 502 16.94 -31.68 -15.33
C LYS A 502 17.84 -31.71 -14.09
N ARG A 503 17.40 -31.09 -12.98
CA ARG A 503 18.10 -31.07 -11.67
C ARG A 503 19.60 -30.75 -11.75
N GLY A 504 20.00 -29.85 -12.67
CA GLY A 504 21.41 -29.47 -12.85
C GLY A 504 22.34 -30.61 -13.30
N LYS A 505 21.80 -31.75 -13.72
CA LYS A 505 22.54 -32.91 -14.24
C LYS A 505 22.05 -33.23 -15.65
N GLY A 506 22.80 -32.77 -16.66
CA GLY A 506 22.51 -33.00 -18.07
C GLY A 506 23.14 -31.92 -18.97
N LYS A 507 23.12 -32.13 -20.29
CA LYS A 507 23.68 -31.22 -21.31
C LYS A 507 22.87 -29.92 -21.55
N GLY A 508 22.07 -29.47 -20.58
CA GLY A 508 21.18 -28.30 -20.72
C GLY A 508 21.64 -27.11 -19.89
N VAL A 509 20.98 -25.96 -20.06
CA VAL A 509 21.27 -24.73 -19.32
C VAL A 509 20.82 -24.88 -17.84
N PRO A 510 21.65 -24.46 -16.86
CA PRO A 510 21.25 -24.43 -15.46
C PRO A 510 20.17 -23.38 -15.18
N ALA A 511 19.13 -23.74 -14.41
CA ALA A 511 18.06 -22.81 -14.04
C ALA A 511 18.59 -21.57 -13.28
N THR A 512 19.61 -21.75 -12.44
CA THR A 512 20.25 -20.67 -11.69
C THR A 512 20.87 -19.61 -12.61
N LEU A 513 21.42 -20.03 -13.75
CA LEU A 513 21.98 -19.11 -14.74
C LEU A 513 20.86 -18.31 -15.41
N VAL A 514 19.79 -18.97 -15.86
CA VAL A 514 18.66 -18.29 -16.51
C VAL A 514 18.03 -17.26 -15.57
N VAL A 515 17.79 -17.62 -14.31
CA VAL A 515 17.28 -16.68 -13.30
C VAL A 515 18.22 -15.49 -13.15
N ARG A 516 19.51 -15.74 -12.90
CA ARG A 516 20.50 -14.68 -12.73
C ARG A 516 20.54 -13.76 -13.95
N THR A 517 20.49 -14.30 -15.17
CA THR A 517 20.49 -13.51 -16.40
C THR A 517 19.24 -12.62 -16.47
N LEU A 518 18.05 -13.19 -16.30
CA LEU A 518 16.78 -12.47 -16.42
C LEU A 518 16.52 -11.49 -15.26
N THR A 519 17.30 -11.56 -14.17
CA THR A 519 17.13 -10.68 -13.01
C THR A 519 18.34 -9.81 -12.73
N ASP A 520 19.48 -10.40 -12.37
CA ASP A 520 20.65 -9.66 -11.89
C ASP A 520 21.43 -9.04 -13.03
N THR A 521 21.74 -9.82 -14.06
CA THR A 521 22.54 -9.35 -15.21
C THR A 521 21.84 -8.21 -15.93
N LEU A 522 20.52 -8.28 -16.15
CA LEU A 522 19.79 -7.16 -16.77
C LEU A 522 19.81 -5.91 -15.88
N ALA A 523 19.71 -6.05 -14.56
CA ALA A 523 19.78 -4.92 -13.63
C ALA A 523 21.19 -4.29 -13.61
N GLU A 524 22.25 -5.11 -13.59
CA GLU A 524 23.64 -4.69 -13.69
C GLU A 524 23.88 -3.91 -15.00
N LEU A 525 23.46 -4.47 -16.15
CA LEU A 525 23.59 -3.84 -17.46
C LEU A 525 22.82 -2.51 -17.56
N THR A 526 21.63 -2.44 -16.96
CA THR A 526 20.85 -1.18 -16.89
C THR A 526 21.63 -0.09 -16.13
N GLN A 527 22.26 -0.45 -15.00
CA GLN A 527 23.07 0.49 -14.22
C GLN A 527 24.32 0.95 -14.97
N GLU A 528 24.88 0.10 -15.83
CA GLU A 528 25.98 0.45 -16.74
C GLU A 528 25.53 1.30 -17.95
N GLY A 529 24.23 1.61 -18.08
CA GLY A 529 23.69 2.43 -19.15
C GLY A 529 23.34 1.67 -20.44
N ALA A 530 23.30 0.33 -20.41
CA ALA A 530 22.86 -0.46 -21.55
C ALA A 530 21.33 -0.38 -21.71
N ALA A 531 20.86 -0.21 -22.95
CA ALA A 531 19.45 -0.10 -23.32
C ALA A 531 18.75 -1.47 -23.37
N VAL A 532 18.75 -2.19 -22.24
CA VAL A 532 18.21 -3.55 -22.14
C VAL A 532 16.72 -3.63 -22.41
N GLU A 533 15.98 -2.52 -22.27
CA GLU A 533 14.56 -2.40 -22.59
C GLU A 533 14.25 -2.62 -24.08
N LYS A 534 15.26 -2.50 -24.95
CA LYS A 534 15.13 -2.81 -26.38
C LYS A 534 15.23 -4.30 -26.69
N LEU A 535 15.62 -5.12 -25.70
CA LEU A 535 15.75 -6.56 -25.89
C LEU A 535 14.38 -7.24 -25.78
N GLU A 536 14.02 -7.95 -26.84
CA GLU A 536 12.84 -8.81 -26.88
C GLU A 536 13.13 -10.24 -26.42
N ASP A 537 12.08 -10.94 -26.01
CA ASP A 537 12.02 -12.37 -25.68
C ASP A 537 12.82 -13.29 -26.62
N ARG A 538 12.79 -13.02 -27.93
CA ARG A 538 13.51 -13.81 -28.94
C ARG A 538 15.02 -13.79 -28.76
N HIS A 539 15.61 -12.68 -28.30
CA HIS A 539 17.05 -12.60 -28.08
C HIS A 539 17.47 -13.52 -26.94
N PHE A 540 16.66 -13.63 -25.89
CA PHE A 540 16.92 -14.55 -24.79
C PHE A 540 16.75 -16.01 -25.22
N VAL A 541 15.75 -16.31 -26.05
CA VAL A 541 15.56 -17.65 -26.62
C VAL A 541 16.78 -18.06 -27.46
N ASP A 542 17.19 -17.22 -28.41
CA ASP A 542 18.38 -17.44 -29.25
C ASP A 542 19.67 -17.55 -28.41
N LEU A 543 19.82 -16.71 -27.38
CA LEU A 543 20.98 -16.72 -26.49
C LEU A 543 21.14 -18.07 -25.78
N PHE A 544 20.06 -18.56 -25.19
CA PHE A 544 20.10 -19.82 -24.45
C PHE A 544 20.10 -21.04 -25.37
N GLU A 545 19.55 -20.95 -26.57
CA GLU A 545 19.70 -21.96 -27.62
C GLU A 545 21.18 -22.14 -27.98
N GLN A 546 21.87 -21.05 -28.32
CA GLN A 546 23.29 -21.07 -28.68
C GLN A 546 24.20 -21.47 -27.53
N LEU A 547 23.88 -21.03 -26.30
CA LEU A 547 24.59 -21.49 -25.11
C LEU A 547 24.40 -23.00 -24.90
N SER A 548 23.20 -23.54 -25.12
CA SER A 548 22.94 -24.98 -25.01
C SER A 548 23.67 -25.80 -26.09
N ALA A 549 23.92 -25.19 -27.25
CA ALA A 549 24.74 -25.74 -28.33
C ALA A 549 26.26 -25.60 -28.08
N ASN A 550 26.68 -25.01 -26.96
CA ASN A 550 28.07 -24.67 -26.64
C ASN A 550 28.75 -23.74 -27.66
N ALA A 551 28.00 -22.81 -28.27
CA ALA A 551 28.56 -21.84 -29.21
C ALA A 551 29.46 -20.79 -28.54
N PHE A 552 29.28 -20.55 -27.24
CA PHE A 552 30.09 -19.67 -26.39
C PHE A 552 30.02 -20.13 -24.92
N ALA A 553 30.90 -19.62 -24.06
CA ALA A 553 30.88 -19.95 -22.63
C ALA A 553 29.92 -19.05 -21.84
N LYS A 554 29.32 -19.56 -20.76
CA LYS A 554 28.34 -18.84 -19.93
C LYS A 554 28.81 -17.45 -19.45
N GLU A 555 30.11 -17.24 -19.30
CA GLU A 555 30.72 -15.96 -18.92
C GLU A 555 30.53 -14.84 -19.96
N ALA A 556 30.26 -15.19 -21.23
CA ALA A 556 30.02 -14.24 -22.33
C ALA A 556 28.61 -13.64 -22.32
N VAL A 557 27.66 -14.20 -21.55
CA VAL A 557 26.25 -13.76 -21.55
C VAL A 557 26.08 -12.24 -21.34
N PRO A 558 26.72 -11.60 -20.34
CA PRO A 558 26.56 -10.15 -20.13
C PRO A 558 27.08 -9.30 -21.30
N GLU A 559 28.23 -9.67 -21.87
CA GLU A 559 28.87 -8.96 -23.00
C GLU A 559 27.98 -9.03 -24.26
N ILE A 560 27.44 -10.23 -24.56
CA ILE A 560 26.53 -10.44 -25.69
C ILE A 560 25.25 -9.61 -25.52
N LEU A 561 24.62 -9.63 -24.34
CA LEU A 561 23.42 -8.85 -24.08
C LEU A 561 23.67 -7.34 -24.17
N LYS A 562 24.82 -6.88 -23.66
CA LYS A 562 25.24 -5.47 -23.76
C LYS A 562 25.42 -5.03 -25.20
N PHE A 563 26.07 -5.85 -26.01
CA PHE A 563 26.26 -5.58 -27.42
C PHE A 563 24.92 -5.52 -28.16
N LEU A 564 24.03 -6.49 -27.97
CA LEU A 564 22.69 -6.49 -28.58
C LEU A 564 21.90 -5.24 -28.19
N ALA A 565 21.95 -4.83 -26.92
CA ALA A 565 21.28 -3.63 -26.42
C ALA A 565 21.83 -2.33 -27.03
N SER A 566 23.11 -2.30 -27.42
CA SER A 566 23.72 -1.14 -28.09
C SER A 566 23.36 -0.99 -29.56
N GLN A 567 22.78 -2.01 -30.19
CA GLN A 567 22.44 -1.96 -31.61
C GLN A 567 21.31 -0.95 -31.87
N PRO A 568 21.34 -0.21 -33.01
CA PRO A 568 20.25 0.68 -33.40
C PRO A 568 18.93 -0.07 -33.58
N GLN A 569 19.00 -1.30 -34.11
CA GLN A 569 17.88 -2.21 -34.29
C GLN A 569 18.26 -3.61 -33.75
N PRO A 570 18.15 -3.83 -32.43
CA PRO A 570 18.48 -5.11 -31.80
C PRO A 570 17.69 -6.25 -32.43
N ALA A 571 16.44 -5.95 -32.80
CA ALA A 571 15.50 -6.77 -33.54
C ALA A 571 16.07 -7.50 -34.79
N GLU A 572 17.05 -6.94 -35.47
CA GLU A 572 17.61 -7.51 -36.71
C GLU A 572 18.94 -8.24 -36.46
N THR A 573 19.45 -8.20 -35.23
CA THR A 573 20.77 -8.75 -34.88
C THR A 573 20.57 -10.07 -34.12
N SER A 574 20.94 -11.20 -34.75
CA SER A 574 20.95 -12.49 -34.08
C SER A 574 22.09 -12.59 -33.07
N VAL A 575 21.93 -13.47 -32.08
CA VAL A 575 22.99 -13.74 -31.10
C VAL A 575 24.24 -14.29 -31.79
N ALA A 576 24.08 -15.06 -32.86
CA ALA A 576 25.21 -15.65 -33.58
C ALA A 576 26.10 -14.55 -34.20
N LYS A 577 25.46 -13.51 -34.75
CA LYS A 577 26.17 -12.35 -35.28
C LYS A 577 26.88 -11.59 -34.17
N ALA A 578 26.22 -11.40 -33.02
CA ALA A 578 26.83 -10.75 -31.86
C ALA A 578 28.07 -11.52 -31.34
N VAL A 579 27.97 -12.84 -31.17
CA VAL A 579 29.07 -13.69 -30.72
C VAL A 579 30.28 -13.57 -31.65
N LYS A 580 30.04 -13.57 -32.97
CA LYS A 580 31.09 -13.42 -33.98
C LYS A 580 31.72 -12.04 -33.99
N GLU A 581 30.94 -10.96 -33.87
CA GLU A 581 31.46 -9.59 -33.88
C GLU A 581 32.25 -9.24 -32.62
N ILE A 582 31.88 -9.82 -31.46
CA ILE A 582 32.62 -9.63 -30.19
C ILE A 582 33.83 -10.59 -30.11
N GLY A 583 33.88 -11.62 -30.96
CA GLY A 583 34.97 -12.63 -30.96
C GLY A 583 34.91 -13.57 -29.75
N LEU A 584 33.70 -13.90 -29.29
CA LEU A 584 33.43 -14.78 -28.14
C LEU A 584 32.98 -16.19 -28.56
N GLU A 585 33.25 -16.57 -29.81
CA GLU A 585 33.02 -17.94 -30.27
C GLU A 585 33.78 -18.94 -29.38
N ALA A 586 33.14 -20.08 -29.09
CA ALA A 586 33.75 -21.10 -28.27
C ALA A 586 35.05 -21.62 -28.91
N GLU A 587 36.11 -21.72 -28.13
CA GLU A 587 37.35 -22.32 -28.61
C GLU A 587 37.15 -23.83 -28.71
N THR A 588 37.30 -24.38 -29.92
CA THR A 588 37.08 -25.81 -30.20
C THR A 588 38.37 -26.60 -30.13
N ASN A 589 39.53 -25.93 -30.15
CA ASN A 589 40.84 -26.55 -30.07
C ASN A 589 41.33 -26.68 -28.61
N LEU A 590 40.93 -27.77 -27.95
CA LEU A 590 41.35 -28.09 -26.58
C LEU A 590 42.89 -28.13 -26.41
N GLU A 591 43.63 -28.57 -27.43
CA GLU A 591 45.10 -28.63 -27.39
C GLU A 591 45.76 -27.24 -27.35
N GLU A 592 45.09 -26.23 -27.93
CA GLU A 592 45.57 -24.85 -27.93
C GLU A 592 45.29 -24.18 -26.58
N VAL A 593 44.12 -24.46 -25.99
CA VAL A 593 43.78 -24.07 -24.62
C VAL A 593 44.76 -24.67 -23.62
N GLU A 594 45.05 -25.96 -23.72
CA GLU A 594 46.03 -26.63 -22.86
C GLU A 594 47.43 -26.06 -23.03
N ARG A 595 47.86 -25.75 -24.27
CA ARG A 595 49.15 -25.10 -24.54
C ARG A 595 49.25 -23.72 -23.89
N LEU A 596 48.25 -22.87 -24.09
CA LEU A 596 48.23 -21.53 -23.53
C LEU A 596 48.27 -21.56 -22.00
N ILE A 597 47.50 -22.46 -21.39
CA ILE A 597 47.55 -22.67 -19.93
C ILE A 597 48.94 -23.16 -19.51
N ALA A 598 49.52 -24.13 -20.20
CA ALA A 598 50.86 -24.64 -19.90
C ALA A 598 51.94 -23.57 -20.02
N GLU A 599 51.86 -22.69 -21.03
CA GLU A 599 52.76 -21.55 -21.20
C GLU A 599 52.64 -20.56 -20.04
N VAL A 600 51.42 -20.18 -19.65
CA VAL A 600 51.18 -19.25 -18.53
C VAL A 600 51.70 -19.84 -17.20
N VAL A 601 51.47 -21.14 -16.98
CA VAL A 601 51.93 -21.83 -15.76
C VAL A 601 53.46 -21.98 -15.77
N SER A 602 54.07 -22.33 -16.90
CA SER A 602 55.52 -22.47 -17.05
C SER A 602 56.26 -21.14 -16.93
N ALA A 603 55.74 -20.07 -17.53
CA ALA A 603 56.28 -18.71 -17.40
C ALA A 603 56.24 -18.19 -15.95
N ARG A 604 55.44 -18.81 -15.08
CA ARG A 604 55.30 -18.46 -13.65
C ARG A 604 55.68 -19.63 -12.74
N ARG A 605 56.61 -20.49 -13.19
CA ARG A 605 57.02 -21.70 -12.46
C ARG A 605 57.51 -21.42 -11.04
N ASP A 606 58.28 -20.37 -10.83
CA ASP A 606 58.81 -20.02 -9.51
C ASP A 606 57.68 -19.66 -8.53
N PHE A 607 56.68 -18.92 -9.01
CA PHE A 607 55.48 -18.59 -8.24
C PHE A 607 54.66 -19.84 -7.89
N VAL A 608 54.55 -20.79 -8.82
CA VAL A 608 53.87 -22.07 -8.58
C VAL A 608 54.58 -22.88 -7.50
N LYS A 609 55.91 -22.96 -7.54
CA LYS A 609 56.72 -23.68 -6.52
C LYS A 609 56.63 -23.04 -5.14
N GLU A 610 56.59 -21.70 -5.07
CA GLU A 610 56.47 -20.96 -3.81
C GLU A 610 55.05 -21.05 -3.21
N SER A 611 54.01 -20.94 -4.04
CA SER A 611 52.61 -20.86 -3.59
C SER A 611 51.90 -22.21 -3.51
N GLY A 612 52.46 -23.26 -4.12
CA GLY A 612 51.89 -24.61 -4.16
C GLY A 612 50.49 -24.63 -4.80
N ALA A 613 49.60 -25.48 -4.27
CA ALA A 613 48.22 -25.59 -4.75
C ALA A 613 47.42 -24.27 -4.69
N ARG A 614 47.86 -23.29 -3.89
CA ARG A 614 47.21 -21.96 -3.82
C ARG A 614 47.50 -21.09 -5.05
N ALA A 615 48.47 -21.45 -5.89
CA ALA A 615 48.78 -20.74 -7.13
C ALA A 615 47.64 -20.75 -8.15
N VAL A 616 46.75 -21.75 -8.10
CA VAL A 616 45.62 -21.92 -9.04
C VAL A 616 44.71 -20.69 -9.06
N GLY A 617 44.39 -20.09 -7.90
CA GLY A 617 43.49 -18.94 -7.82
C GLY A 617 44.03 -17.70 -8.55
N PRO A 618 45.23 -17.21 -8.20
CA PRO A 618 45.87 -16.09 -8.90
C PRO A 618 46.11 -16.34 -10.40
N LEU A 619 46.51 -17.56 -10.78
CA LEU A 619 46.73 -17.92 -12.18
C LEU A 619 45.42 -18.01 -12.98
N MET A 620 44.32 -18.40 -12.35
CA MET A 620 42.99 -18.39 -12.97
C MET A 620 42.65 -17.00 -13.51
N GLY A 621 42.95 -15.93 -12.76
CA GLY A 621 42.70 -14.56 -13.21
C GLY A 621 43.50 -14.16 -14.46
N VAL A 622 44.72 -14.69 -14.61
CA VAL A 622 45.58 -14.41 -15.76
C VAL A 622 45.10 -15.16 -17.00
N VAL A 623 44.85 -16.46 -16.85
CA VAL A 623 44.35 -17.32 -17.93
C VAL A 623 42.98 -16.86 -18.42
N MET A 624 42.08 -16.52 -17.48
CA MET A 624 40.75 -16.01 -17.84
C MET A 624 40.81 -14.64 -18.53
N LYS A 625 41.90 -13.87 -18.43
CA LYS A 625 42.01 -12.62 -19.19
C LYS A 625 42.00 -12.86 -20.70
N GLU A 626 42.50 -14.01 -21.15
CA GLU A 626 42.59 -14.38 -22.56
C GLU A 626 41.46 -15.34 -22.99
N LEU A 627 41.00 -16.20 -22.08
CA LEU A 627 40.02 -17.26 -22.39
C LEU A 627 38.58 -16.96 -21.95
N ARG A 628 38.32 -15.87 -21.22
CA ARG A 628 36.98 -15.57 -20.69
C ARG A 628 35.96 -15.42 -21.82
N GLY A 629 34.86 -16.16 -21.68
CA GLY A 629 33.77 -16.18 -22.65
C GLY A 629 33.97 -17.16 -23.81
N LYS A 630 35.20 -17.64 -24.05
CA LYS A 630 35.52 -18.64 -25.07
C LYS A 630 35.55 -20.08 -24.54
N VAL A 631 35.97 -20.26 -23.29
CA VAL A 631 36.05 -21.59 -22.63
C VAL A 631 35.35 -21.54 -21.28
N ASP A 632 34.63 -22.60 -20.89
CA ASP A 632 33.99 -22.68 -19.58
C ASP A 632 35.04 -22.64 -18.46
N GLY A 633 34.87 -21.75 -17.49
CA GLY A 633 35.81 -21.60 -16.38
C GLY A 633 36.05 -22.88 -15.56
N LYS A 634 35.11 -23.84 -15.55
CA LYS A 634 35.33 -25.15 -14.91
C LYS A 634 36.37 -25.98 -15.65
N GLU A 635 36.35 -25.96 -16.98
CA GLU A 635 37.31 -26.71 -17.80
C GLU A 635 38.70 -26.08 -17.68
N VAL A 636 38.77 -24.75 -17.75
CA VAL A 636 40.01 -24.00 -17.50
C VAL A 636 40.58 -24.32 -16.11
N ASN A 637 39.75 -24.34 -15.07
CA ASN A 637 40.19 -24.64 -13.72
C ASN A 637 40.72 -26.07 -13.58
N LYS A 638 40.08 -27.04 -14.23
CA LYS A 638 40.50 -28.44 -14.24
C LYS A 638 41.89 -28.58 -14.88
N ILE A 639 42.06 -28.07 -16.10
CA ILE A 639 43.34 -28.11 -16.84
C ILE A 639 44.44 -27.37 -16.05
N LEU A 640 44.13 -26.18 -15.54
CA LEU A 640 45.07 -25.39 -14.75
C LEU A 640 45.52 -26.12 -13.47
N THR A 641 44.60 -26.80 -12.79
CA THR A 641 44.90 -27.58 -11.58
C THR A 641 45.80 -28.77 -11.90
N GLU A 642 45.53 -29.49 -12.99
CA GLU A 642 46.37 -30.59 -13.47
C GLU A 642 47.78 -30.11 -13.83
N LYS A 643 47.92 -29.01 -14.57
CA LYS A 643 49.24 -28.45 -14.95
C LYS A 643 50.03 -27.88 -13.79
N VAL A 644 49.37 -27.24 -12.83
CA VAL A 644 50.03 -26.82 -11.58
C VAL A 644 50.54 -28.04 -10.80
N LYS A 645 49.76 -29.12 -10.76
CA LYS A 645 50.15 -30.37 -10.08
C LYS A 645 51.34 -31.04 -10.76
N GLU A 646 51.37 -31.11 -12.10
CA GLU A 646 52.51 -31.64 -12.87
C GLU A 646 53.84 -30.92 -12.53
N ILE A 647 53.82 -29.59 -12.32
CA ILE A 647 55.02 -28.82 -11.95
C ILE A 647 55.44 -29.01 -10.48
N LEU A 648 54.50 -29.34 -9.61
CA LEU A 648 54.78 -29.59 -8.19
C LEU A 648 55.29 -31.03 -7.96
N GLU A 649 54.86 -31.97 -8.81
CA GLU A 649 55.28 -33.38 -8.78
C GLU A 649 56.56 -33.65 -9.58
N GLY A 650 56.96 -32.75 -10.49
CA GLY A 650 58.18 -32.83 -11.31
C GLY A 650 59.16 -31.68 -11.13
#